data_AF-A0A6C0H3K8-F1
#
_entry.id   AF-A0A6C0H3K8-F1
#
_cell.length_a   1.000
_cell.length_b   1.000
_cell.length_c   1.000
_cell.angle_alpha   90.00
_cell.angle_beta   90.00
_cell.angle_gamma   90.00
#
_symmetry.space_group_name_H-M   'P 1'
#
loop_
_entity.id
_entity.type
_entity.pdbx_description
1 polymer ?
#
loop_
_entity_poly.entity_id
_entity_poly.type
_entity_poly.pdbx_seq_one_letter_code
_entity_poly.pdbx_strand_id
1 'polypeptide(L)'
;MNTQIEDFIATKNNSGAINYNNIDVSQWNVDGCKKIFEKLLLWISENSHILNNADNNELYKKFEIEFNKQVRVSKITNIRKSILLNILNNVCNSNDFNDDLIIYLPILKLLLRKKPMRAISGITSITVITAPFPDGQKFSCKHNCYYCPNEPAHEGNNWQAQPRSYLYYEPAVLRANQQKFQAIGQMLSRLDTYFNNGHVIDKLEIIIEGGTYTEYPVTYLKRFHRDLFYSANIYFDLRKTYANYDNCLNNKLDLENLKNIRSPLSIEEEIKINKTAKVHIIGVCIETRPDALDDDWLKRFRQWGVTRVQLGAQHVDNAILKKINRGHTIEQLLWAIRYLKDNCFKIDIHIMPDLPGASVASDKAMFDYVYKVVCPDQMKVYPCQTVPWTVIKKWHSEGKYVPYFDNDPKLLIDVVRYSMETCPNWVRLPRVIRDIPCSVYVEGGNNIGNMRQIIDAMLEGEGVYSNDIRAREIGRHSKYYNKSANYNSYYYRGNEGDDYFIAYESYDAKALFGFIRLRIVDSANNMTIFSILKNRGLIRELHIYGTTTAVSSFSKNGCQHTGIGKGLLSYAERKTMENGLYGIAVISGEGVKTYYEKRGYREVDTFMVKDFWFWQVWFYYLRAKIIIMVCVFNLRFYITILVLMLVLVLVEAG
;
A
#
# COMPACT_ATOMS: atom_id res chain seq x y z
N MET A 1 13.34 -41.03 -3.11
CA MET A 1 12.44 -40.57 -4.19
C MET A 1 12.82 -39.13 -4.53
N ASN A 2 13.83 -38.99 -5.40
CA ASN A 2 14.55 -37.73 -5.70
C ASN A 2 14.29 -37.30 -7.15
N THR A 3 13.02 -37.20 -7.56
CA THR A 3 12.65 -36.90 -8.96
C THR A 3 11.53 -35.88 -9.10
N GLN A 4 11.34 -34.96 -8.14
CA GLN A 4 10.29 -33.92 -8.26
C GLN A 4 10.70 -32.47 -7.95
N ILE A 5 11.92 -32.22 -7.47
CA ILE A 5 12.37 -30.85 -7.17
C ILE A 5 13.18 -30.26 -8.33
N GLU A 6 14.07 -31.05 -8.92
CA GLU A 6 14.84 -30.64 -10.10
C GLU A 6 13.93 -30.45 -11.32
N ASP A 7 12.90 -31.29 -11.49
CA ASP A 7 11.87 -31.10 -12.54
C ASP A 7 11.00 -29.86 -12.31
N PHE A 8 10.75 -29.47 -11.05
CA PHE A 8 10.03 -28.24 -10.70
C PHE A 8 10.87 -26.98 -10.94
N ILE A 9 12.19 -27.06 -10.73
CA ILE A 9 13.14 -25.98 -11.03
C ILE A 9 13.38 -25.91 -12.55
N ALA A 10 13.51 -27.04 -13.23
CA ALA A 10 13.69 -27.14 -14.67
C ALA A 10 12.45 -26.68 -15.45
N THR A 11 11.22 -26.94 -14.99
CA THR A 11 10.01 -26.42 -15.64
C THR A 11 9.87 -24.89 -15.53
N LYS A 12 10.50 -24.26 -14.54
CA LYS A 12 10.54 -22.80 -14.40
C LYS A 12 11.71 -22.15 -15.14
N ASN A 13 12.84 -22.86 -15.26
CA ASN A 13 14.04 -22.40 -15.96
C ASN A 13 14.00 -22.70 -17.48
N ASN A 14 13.27 -23.72 -17.93
CA ASN A 14 13.05 -24.05 -19.35
C ASN A 14 11.86 -23.33 -19.99
N SER A 15 11.09 -22.53 -19.25
CA SER A 15 10.28 -21.51 -19.90
C SER A 15 11.19 -20.36 -20.31
N GLY A 16 11.90 -20.54 -21.43
CA GLY A 16 12.38 -19.41 -22.22
C GLY A 16 11.27 -18.36 -22.26
N ALA A 17 11.62 -17.11 -22.03
CA ALA A 17 10.73 -16.00 -21.75
C ALA A 17 9.58 -15.86 -22.78
N ILE A 18 8.50 -16.64 -22.64
CA ILE A 18 7.25 -16.39 -23.34
C ILE A 18 6.54 -15.34 -22.52
N ASN A 19 6.68 -14.10 -22.98
CA ASN A 19 5.99 -12.96 -22.43
C ASN A 19 4.48 -13.07 -22.77
N TYR A 20 3.70 -13.61 -21.84
CA TYR A 20 2.25 -13.71 -21.99
C TYR A 20 1.52 -12.37 -21.72
N ASN A 21 2.25 -11.27 -21.50
CA ASN A 21 1.66 -9.94 -21.29
C ASN A 21 1.36 -9.20 -22.60
N ASN A 22 1.57 -9.84 -23.74
CA ASN A 22 1.03 -9.35 -24.99
C ASN A 22 0.76 -10.52 -25.92
N ILE A 23 -0.46 -11.02 -25.81
CA ILE A 23 -0.93 -12.10 -26.65
C ILE A 23 -1.45 -11.45 -27.91
N ASP A 24 -0.78 -11.71 -29.03
CA ASP A 24 -1.30 -11.42 -30.35
C ASP A 24 -2.63 -12.18 -30.51
N VAL A 25 -3.74 -11.47 -30.32
CA VAL A 25 -5.09 -12.03 -30.37
C VAL A 25 -5.47 -12.50 -31.78
N SER A 26 -4.75 -12.04 -32.82
CA SER A 26 -4.97 -12.47 -34.21
C SER A 26 -4.63 -13.95 -34.44
N GLN A 27 -3.77 -14.53 -33.60
CA GLN A 27 -3.36 -15.94 -33.67
C GLN A 27 -4.32 -16.88 -32.94
N TRP A 28 -5.34 -16.35 -32.25
CA TRP A 28 -6.27 -17.15 -31.47
C TRP A 28 -7.56 -17.40 -32.25
N ASN A 29 -8.15 -18.58 -32.05
CA ASN A 29 -9.47 -18.90 -32.58
C ASN A 29 -10.54 -18.08 -31.86
N VAL A 30 -10.81 -16.88 -32.37
CA VAL A 30 -11.76 -15.92 -31.79
C VAL A 30 -13.16 -16.52 -31.70
N ASP A 31 -13.63 -17.22 -32.73
CA ASP A 31 -14.95 -17.86 -32.74
C ASP A 31 -15.06 -18.96 -31.68
N GLY A 32 -13.99 -19.74 -31.50
CA GLY A 32 -13.88 -20.70 -30.41
C GLY A 32 -13.94 -20.03 -29.03
N CYS A 33 -13.33 -18.86 -28.87
CA CYS A 33 -13.40 -18.07 -27.65
C CYS A 33 -14.79 -17.48 -27.41
N LYS A 34 -15.48 -17.01 -28.46
CA LYS A 34 -16.88 -16.54 -28.39
C LYS A 34 -17.81 -17.62 -27.85
N LYS A 35 -17.67 -18.87 -28.33
CA LYS A 35 -18.42 -20.02 -27.80
C LYS A 35 -18.15 -20.27 -26.32
N ILE A 36 -16.90 -20.13 -25.86
CA ILE A 36 -16.58 -20.23 -24.42
C ILE A 36 -17.31 -19.13 -23.65
N PHE A 37 -17.30 -17.88 -24.13
CA PHE A 37 -17.99 -16.77 -23.47
C PHE A 37 -19.50 -17.01 -23.37
N GLU A 38 -20.16 -17.42 -24.46
CA GLU A 38 -21.59 -17.73 -24.44
C GLU A 38 -21.94 -18.79 -23.39
N LYS A 39 -21.16 -19.88 -23.32
CA LYS A 39 -21.37 -20.94 -22.32
C LYS A 39 -21.15 -20.47 -20.89
N LEU A 40 -20.13 -19.63 -20.66
CA LEU A 40 -19.90 -19.06 -19.35
C LEU A 40 -20.99 -18.04 -18.96
N LEU A 41 -21.48 -17.23 -19.89
CA LEU A 41 -22.60 -16.31 -19.66
C LEU A 41 -23.89 -17.05 -19.35
N LEU A 42 -24.21 -18.12 -20.09
CA LEU A 42 -25.33 -19.00 -19.80
C LEU A 42 -25.23 -19.59 -18.39
N TRP A 43 -24.06 -20.12 -18.02
CA TRP A 43 -23.84 -20.64 -16.68
C TRP A 43 -24.06 -19.58 -15.60
N ILE A 44 -23.58 -18.34 -15.80
CA ILE A 44 -23.82 -17.23 -14.86
C ILE A 44 -25.33 -16.95 -14.75
N SER A 45 -26.06 -16.95 -15.87
CA SER A 45 -27.51 -16.68 -15.87
C SER A 45 -28.30 -17.73 -15.08
N GLU A 46 -27.96 -19.01 -15.25
CA GLU A 46 -28.60 -20.15 -14.56
C GLU A 46 -28.24 -20.17 -13.05
N ASN A 47 -27.06 -19.65 -12.70
CA ASN A 47 -26.56 -19.59 -11.33
C ASN A 47 -26.71 -18.19 -10.70
N SER A 48 -27.61 -17.37 -11.24
CA SER A 48 -27.82 -15.99 -10.79
C SER A 48 -28.22 -15.87 -9.31
N HIS A 49 -28.86 -16.89 -8.74
CA HIS A 49 -29.15 -16.99 -7.31
C HIS A 49 -27.90 -17.07 -6.43
N ILE A 50 -26.82 -17.70 -6.92
CA ILE A 50 -25.52 -17.81 -6.22
C ILE A 50 -24.80 -16.46 -6.21
N LEU A 51 -25.08 -15.59 -7.19
CA LEU A 51 -24.57 -14.21 -7.26
C LEU A 51 -25.18 -13.29 -6.19
N ASN A 52 -26.11 -13.76 -5.36
CA ASN A 52 -26.64 -13.01 -4.22
C ASN A 52 -26.12 -13.55 -2.87
N ASN A 53 -25.35 -14.65 -2.86
CA ASN A 53 -24.75 -15.18 -1.63
C ASN A 53 -23.51 -14.40 -1.23
N ALA A 54 -23.34 -14.15 0.08
CA ALA A 54 -22.25 -13.32 0.62
C ALA A 54 -20.84 -13.93 0.52
N ASP A 55 -20.71 -15.22 0.18
CA ASP A 55 -19.43 -15.92 0.05
C ASP A 55 -18.89 -15.92 -1.39
N ASN A 56 -18.09 -14.90 -1.70
CA ASN A 56 -17.42 -14.79 -2.99
C ASN A 56 -16.45 -15.96 -3.27
N ASN A 57 -15.86 -16.61 -2.25
CA ASN A 57 -14.86 -17.66 -2.47
C ASN A 57 -15.47 -18.92 -3.05
N GLU A 58 -16.68 -19.30 -2.60
CA GLU A 58 -17.41 -20.45 -3.14
C GLU A 58 -17.76 -20.23 -4.62
N LEU A 59 -18.23 -19.03 -4.96
CA LEU A 59 -18.54 -18.67 -6.34
C LEU A 59 -17.33 -18.75 -7.26
N TYR A 60 -16.17 -18.22 -6.83
CA TYR A 60 -14.94 -18.33 -7.61
C TYR A 60 -14.51 -19.78 -7.81
N LYS A 61 -14.64 -20.65 -6.80
CA LYS A 61 -14.34 -22.09 -6.91
C LYS A 61 -15.25 -22.77 -7.94
N LYS A 62 -16.56 -22.53 -7.87
CA LYS A 62 -17.53 -23.09 -8.83
C LYS A 62 -17.26 -22.61 -10.26
N PHE A 63 -16.98 -21.32 -10.43
CA PHE A 63 -16.63 -20.75 -11.73
C PHE A 63 -15.32 -21.33 -12.28
N GLU A 64 -14.32 -21.61 -11.44
CA GLU A 64 -13.07 -22.23 -11.88
C GLU A 64 -13.29 -23.64 -12.47
N ILE A 65 -14.19 -24.42 -11.87
CA ILE A 65 -14.55 -25.76 -12.37
C ILE A 65 -15.20 -25.64 -13.75
N GLU A 66 -16.19 -24.76 -13.88
CA GLU A 66 -16.90 -24.57 -15.15
C GLU A 66 -15.97 -24.00 -16.24
N PHE A 67 -15.13 -23.03 -15.88
CA PHE A 67 -14.11 -22.48 -16.77
C PHE A 67 -13.20 -23.58 -17.35
N ASN A 68 -12.64 -24.43 -16.48
CA ASN A 68 -11.75 -25.51 -16.90
C ASN A 68 -12.47 -26.54 -17.78
N LYS A 69 -13.75 -26.81 -17.52
CA LYS A 69 -14.58 -27.67 -18.37
C LYS A 69 -14.77 -27.07 -19.77
N GLN A 70 -15.14 -25.79 -19.87
CA GLN A 70 -15.35 -25.14 -21.17
C GLN A 70 -14.06 -25.02 -21.99
N VAL A 71 -12.92 -24.78 -21.33
CA VAL A 71 -11.60 -24.80 -21.97
C VAL A 71 -11.25 -26.19 -22.51
N ARG A 72 -11.56 -27.27 -21.79
CA ARG A 72 -11.33 -28.65 -22.27
C ARG A 72 -12.22 -28.98 -23.48
N VAL A 73 -13.48 -28.55 -23.45
CA VAL A 73 -14.46 -28.81 -24.52
C VAL A 73 -14.09 -28.06 -25.81
N SER A 74 -13.60 -26.83 -25.70
CA SER A 74 -13.23 -26.02 -26.87
C SER A 74 -11.99 -26.53 -27.61
N LYS A 75 -11.19 -27.40 -26.98
CA LYS A 75 -9.91 -27.93 -27.49
C LYS A 75 -8.88 -26.84 -27.84
N ILE A 76 -9.07 -25.61 -27.36
CA ILE A 76 -8.10 -24.53 -27.55
C ILE A 76 -6.94 -24.74 -26.59
N THR A 77 -5.76 -25.03 -27.13
CA THR A 77 -4.57 -25.27 -26.32
C THR A 77 -4.08 -23.97 -25.66
N ASN A 78 -3.53 -24.08 -24.45
CA ASN A 78 -2.89 -22.97 -23.72
C ASN A 78 -3.76 -21.74 -23.41
N ILE A 79 -5.09 -21.82 -23.52
CA ILE A 79 -5.97 -20.69 -23.20
C ILE A 79 -6.01 -20.45 -21.68
N ARG A 80 -5.81 -19.19 -21.26
CA ARG A 80 -5.87 -18.76 -19.85
C ARG A 80 -6.93 -17.68 -19.67
N LYS A 81 -7.43 -17.50 -18.45
CA LYS A 81 -8.42 -16.46 -18.12
C LYS A 81 -8.01 -15.05 -18.58
N SER A 82 -6.73 -14.68 -18.45
CA SER A 82 -6.22 -13.37 -18.91
C SER A 82 -6.27 -13.20 -20.42
N ILE A 83 -6.10 -14.29 -21.19
CA ILE A 83 -6.19 -14.28 -22.65
C ILE A 83 -7.64 -14.01 -23.07
N LEU A 84 -8.56 -14.79 -22.50
CA LEU A 84 -9.99 -14.63 -22.71
C LEU A 84 -10.47 -13.24 -22.31
N LEU A 85 -10.00 -12.71 -21.19
CA LEU A 85 -10.35 -11.36 -20.77
C LEU A 85 -9.81 -10.28 -21.72
N ASN A 86 -8.62 -10.48 -22.29
CA ASN A 86 -8.04 -9.60 -23.29
C ASN A 86 -8.89 -9.61 -24.58
N ILE A 87 -9.25 -10.80 -25.09
CA ILE A 87 -10.12 -10.97 -26.26
C ILE A 87 -11.49 -10.31 -26.01
N LEU A 88 -12.09 -10.56 -24.84
CA LEU A 88 -13.38 -9.99 -24.45
C LEU A 88 -13.38 -8.47 -24.39
N ASN A 89 -12.24 -7.85 -24.05
CA ASN A 89 -12.15 -6.39 -23.90
C ASN A 89 -11.75 -5.66 -25.19
N ASN A 90 -10.98 -6.30 -26.07
CA ASN A 90 -10.37 -5.63 -27.23
C ASN A 90 -10.87 -6.13 -28.58
N VAL A 91 -11.52 -7.31 -28.64
CA VAL A 91 -11.98 -7.93 -29.90
C VAL A 91 -13.50 -8.06 -29.95
N CYS A 92 -14.13 -8.42 -28.84
CA CYS A 92 -15.58 -8.62 -28.79
C CYS A 92 -16.36 -7.32 -28.56
N ASN A 93 -17.49 -7.18 -29.26
CA ASN A 93 -18.48 -6.12 -29.08
C ASN A 93 -19.75 -6.66 -28.41
N SER A 94 -20.62 -5.76 -27.93
CA SER A 94 -21.92 -6.15 -27.35
C SER A 94 -22.74 -7.02 -28.29
N ASN A 95 -22.69 -6.73 -29.59
CA ASN A 95 -23.46 -7.42 -30.63
C ASN A 95 -22.93 -8.84 -30.93
N ASP A 96 -21.80 -9.23 -30.35
CA ASP A 96 -21.29 -10.60 -30.46
C ASP A 96 -21.97 -11.58 -29.48
N PHE A 97 -22.86 -11.09 -28.61
CA PHE A 97 -23.52 -11.88 -27.57
C PHE A 97 -25.04 -11.73 -27.68
N ASN A 98 -25.78 -12.76 -27.26
CA ASN A 98 -27.23 -12.68 -27.12
C ASN A 98 -27.62 -11.56 -26.14
N ASP A 99 -28.59 -10.72 -26.53
CA ASP A 99 -29.07 -9.57 -25.78
C ASP A 99 -29.44 -9.91 -24.32
N ASP A 100 -30.03 -11.08 -24.09
CA ASP A 100 -30.42 -11.56 -22.76
C ASP A 100 -29.22 -11.83 -21.84
N LEU A 101 -28.05 -12.09 -22.42
CA LEU A 101 -26.82 -12.45 -21.71
C LEU A 101 -25.87 -11.27 -21.50
N ILE A 102 -26.05 -10.16 -22.25
CA ILE A 102 -25.20 -8.97 -22.17
C ILE A 102 -25.15 -8.41 -20.73
N ILE A 103 -26.24 -8.52 -19.98
CA ILE A 103 -26.33 -8.06 -18.59
C ILE A 103 -25.30 -8.75 -17.66
N TYR A 104 -24.85 -9.95 -17.99
CA TYR A 104 -23.89 -10.73 -17.20
C TYR A 104 -22.43 -10.51 -17.61
N LEU A 105 -22.15 -9.79 -18.71
CA LEU A 105 -20.78 -9.49 -19.16
C LEU A 105 -19.90 -8.85 -18.07
N PRO A 106 -20.37 -7.89 -17.26
CA PRO A 106 -19.55 -7.32 -16.20
C PRO A 106 -19.16 -8.36 -15.13
N ILE A 107 -20.06 -9.30 -14.81
CA ILE A 107 -19.81 -10.41 -13.88
C ILE A 107 -18.76 -11.35 -14.45
N LEU A 108 -18.90 -11.72 -15.72
CA LEU A 108 -17.93 -12.56 -16.40
C LEU A 108 -16.53 -11.93 -16.37
N LYS A 109 -16.42 -10.62 -16.61
CA LYS A 109 -15.15 -9.89 -16.50
C LYS A 109 -14.56 -9.96 -15.08
N LEU A 110 -15.39 -9.87 -14.04
CA LEU A 110 -14.95 -10.02 -12.64
C LEU A 110 -14.51 -11.44 -12.30
N LEU A 111 -15.16 -12.47 -12.86
CA LEU A 111 -14.83 -13.88 -12.63
C LEU A 111 -13.60 -14.35 -13.42
N LEU A 112 -13.36 -13.76 -14.60
CA LEU A 112 -12.14 -13.96 -15.40
C LEU A 112 -10.93 -13.19 -14.84
N ARG A 113 -11.14 -12.15 -14.02
CA ARG A 113 -10.06 -11.37 -13.39
C ARG A 113 -9.16 -12.27 -12.54
N LYS A 114 -7.85 -12.13 -12.71
CA LYS A 114 -6.86 -12.88 -11.92
C LYS A 114 -6.59 -12.18 -10.60
N LYS A 115 -6.50 -12.93 -9.49
CA LYS A 115 -6.17 -12.41 -8.14
C LYS A 115 -7.00 -11.16 -7.76
N PRO A 116 -8.34 -11.25 -7.75
CA PRO A 116 -9.24 -10.11 -7.48
C PRO A 116 -8.95 -9.42 -6.14
N MET A 117 -8.43 -10.17 -5.15
CA MET A 117 -8.00 -9.64 -3.85
C MET A 117 -6.96 -8.50 -3.93
N ARG A 118 -6.23 -8.37 -5.05
CA ARG A 118 -5.30 -7.25 -5.27
C ARG A 118 -5.98 -5.92 -5.57
N ALA A 119 -7.29 -5.92 -5.84
CA ALA A 119 -8.07 -4.73 -6.16
C ALA A 119 -8.97 -4.25 -5.00
N ILE A 120 -8.93 -4.91 -3.82
CA ILE A 120 -9.79 -4.62 -2.65
C ILE A 120 -9.79 -3.14 -2.26
N SER A 121 -8.61 -2.50 -2.28
CA SER A 121 -8.44 -1.10 -1.92
C SER A 121 -9.03 -0.12 -2.94
N GLY A 122 -9.36 -0.57 -4.15
CA GLY A 122 -9.70 0.30 -5.27
C GLY A 122 -8.53 1.16 -5.77
N ILE A 123 -7.30 0.84 -5.34
CA ILE A 123 -6.05 1.52 -5.74
C ILE A 123 -5.07 0.47 -6.23
N THR A 124 -4.51 0.69 -7.43
CA THR A 124 -3.52 -0.19 -8.03
C THR A 124 -2.11 0.27 -7.64
N SER A 125 -1.45 -0.48 -6.76
CA SER A 125 -0.07 -0.16 -6.36
C SER A 125 0.95 -0.68 -7.39
N ILE A 126 1.92 0.17 -7.76
CA ILE A 126 3.01 -0.17 -8.68
C ILE A 126 4.35 0.09 -7.99
N THR A 127 5.12 -0.98 -7.78
CA THR A 127 6.50 -0.88 -7.29
C THR A 127 7.47 -0.82 -8.46
N VAL A 128 8.34 0.19 -8.46
CA VAL A 128 9.44 0.41 -9.39
C VAL A 128 10.75 0.49 -8.60
N ILE A 129 11.83 -0.03 -9.18
CA ILE A 129 13.14 -0.13 -8.54
C ILE A 129 14.11 0.84 -9.23
N THR A 130 14.84 1.64 -8.44
CA THR A 130 15.91 2.51 -8.96
C THR A 130 17.15 1.71 -9.35
N ALA A 131 18.00 2.28 -10.21
CA ALA A 131 19.20 1.61 -10.70
C ALA A 131 20.23 1.38 -9.57
N PRO A 132 21.07 0.34 -9.66
CA PRO A 132 22.19 0.14 -8.72
C PRO A 132 23.25 1.24 -8.84
N PHE A 133 23.54 1.67 -10.08
CA PHE A 133 24.60 2.63 -10.42
C PHE A 133 24.06 3.71 -11.38
N PRO A 134 23.14 4.57 -10.92
CA PRO A 134 22.56 5.63 -11.75
C PRO A 134 23.65 6.61 -12.20
N ASP A 135 23.63 6.99 -13.48
CA ASP A 135 24.51 8.02 -14.04
C ASP A 135 26.01 7.84 -13.69
N GLY A 136 26.47 6.58 -13.54
CA GLY A 136 27.86 6.24 -13.22
C GLY A 136 28.25 6.32 -11.74
N GLN A 137 27.32 6.67 -10.84
CA GLN A 137 27.58 6.68 -9.39
C GLN A 137 27.87 5.26 -8.89
N LYS A 138 29.05 5.04 -8.29
CA LYS A 138 29.42 3.77 -7.66
C LYS A 138 28.85 3.69 -6.23
N PHE A 139 27.68 3.05 -6.13
CA PHE A 139 26.93 2.67 -4.92
C PHE A 139 26.37 3.82 -4.04
N SER A 140 25.15 3.61 -3.52
CA SER A 140 24.19 4.66 -3.13
C SER A 140 23.68 4.59 -1.68
N CYS A 141 24.38 3.89 -0.77
CA CYS A 141 24.04 3.91 0.66
C CYS A 141 25.27 4.20 1.52
N LYS A 142 25.28 5.31 2.25
CA LYS A 142 26.34 5.77 3.15
C LYS A 142 26.70 4.74 4.21
N HIS A 143 25.72 3.96 4.67
CA HIS A 143 25.89 2.98 5.74
C HIS A 143 25.83 1.54 5.24
N ASN A 144 26.83 0.74 5.64
CA ASN A 144 26.89 -0.68 5.35
C ASN A 144 26.19 -1.51 6.44
N CYS A 145 24.85 -1.45 6.47
CA CYS A 145 24.05 -2.23 7.42
C CYS A 145 24.30 -3.73 7.20
N TYR A 146 24.62 -4.45 8.28
CA TYR A 146 25.15 -5.82 8.20
C TYR A 146 24.16 -6.88 7.71
N TYR A 147 22.87 -6.62 7.84
CA TYR A 147 21.79 -7.47 7.35
C TYR A 147 21.36 -7.15 5.90
N CYS A 148 21.73 -5.98 5.36
CA CYS A 148 21.31 -5.59 4.01
C CYS A 148 22.18 -6.29 2.96
N PRO A 149 21.60 -7.07 2.02
CA PRO A 149 22.37 -7.69 0.95
C PRO A 149 22.92 -6.67 -0.03
N ASN A 150 24.09 -6.98 -0.60
CA ASN A 150 24.74 -6.20 -1.65
C ASN A 150 25.16 -7.12 -2.81
N GLU A 151 24.18 -7.63 -3.55
CA GLU A 151 24.40 -8.60 -4.63
C GLU A 151 25.17 -7.96 -5.81
N PRO A 152 26.43 -8.38 -6.06
CA PRO A 152 27.23 -7.85 -7.15
C PRO A 152 26.83 -8.50 -8.48
N ALA A 153 27.31 -7.94 -9.60
CA ALA A 153 27.24 -8.61 -10.89
C ALA A 153 28.01 -9.94 -10.86
N HIS A 154 27.36 -11.03 -11.28
CA HIS A 154 27.96 -12.35 -11.42
C HIS A 154 27.20 -13.18 -12.47
N GLU A 155 27.72 -14.36 -12.82
CA GLU A 155 27.11 -15.25 -13.82
C GLU A 155 25.62 -15.55 -13.54
N GLY A 156 25.30 -15.94 -12.31
CA GLY A 156 23.93 -16.27 -11.90
C GLY A 156 22.89 -15.13 -11.97
N ASN A 157 23.30 -13.88 -12.18
CA ASN A 157 22.39 -12.73 -12.32
C ASN A 157 22.60 -11.96 -13.62
N ASN A 158 23.13 -12.63 -14.65
CA ASN A 158 23.40 -12.06 -15.96
C ASN A 158 24.33 -10.83 -15.91
N TRP A 159 25.32 -10.86 -15.01
CA TRP A 159 26.28 -9.77 -14.82
C TRP A 159 25.63 -8.42 -14.48
N GLN A 160 24.46 -8.46 -13.83
CA GLN A 160 23.72 -7.27 -13.44
C GLN A 160 23.72 -7.14 -11.92
N ALA A 161 24.44 -6.14 -11.41
CA ALA A 161 24.43 -5.81 -9.98
C ALA A 161 23.04 -5.31 -9.55
N GLN A 162 22.71 -5.51 -8.28
CA GLN A 162 21.42 -5.10 -7.72
C GLN A 162 21.56 -3.88 -6.79
N PRO A 163 20.51 -3.05 -6.66
CA PRO A 163 20.49 -1.97 -5.68
C PRO A 163 20.64 -2.50 -4.26
N ARG A 164 21.19 -1.68 -3.35
CA ARG A 164 21.39 -2.09 -1.96
C ARG A 164 20.10 -2.61 -1.34
N SER A 165 20.17 -3.73 -0.62
CA SER A 165 19.05 -4.40 0.06
C SER A 165 18.11 -5.19 -0.85
N TYR A 166 18.36 -5.26 -2.15
CA TYR A 166 17.55 -5.99 -3.13
C TYR A 166 18.34 -7.15 -3.75
N LEU A 167 17.63 -8.23 -4.05
CA LEU A 167 18.17 -9.46 -4.64
C LEU A 167 17.53 -9.73 -6.00
N TYR A 168 18.30 -10.33 -6.92
CA TYR A 168 17.96 -10.47 -8.33
C TYR A 168 16.62 -11.17 -8.57
N TYR A 169 16.34 -12.28 -7.87
CA TYR A 169 15.10 -13.06 -8.07
C TYR A 169 13.86 -12.48 -7.37
N GLU A 170 13.95 -11.32 -6.71
CA GLU A 170 12.76 -10.67 -6.17
C GLU A 170 11.82 -10.21 -7.32
N PRO A 171 10.48 -10.38 -7.23
CA PRO A 171 9.59 -10.16 -8.37
C PRO A 171 9.57 -8.73 -8.94
N ALA A 172 9.82 -7.71 -8.11
CA ALA A 172 9.92 -6.33 -8.59
C ALA A 172 11.27 -6.06 -9.25
N VAL A 173 12.33 -6.66 -8.72
CA VAL A 173 13.71 -6.54 -9.17
C VAL A 173 13.91 -7.25 -10.50
N LEU A 174 13.36 -8.45 -10.69
CA LEU A 174 13.34 -9.15 -11.98
C LEU A 174 12.76 -8.28 -13.10
N ARG A 175 11.65 -7.59 -12.83
CA ARG A 175 11.06 -6.65 -13.79
C ARG A 175 11.98 -5.45 -14.01
N ALA A 176 12.58 -4.90 -12.96
CA ALA A 176 13.54 -3.81 -13.12
C ALA A 176 14.73 -4.21 -14.00
N ASN A 177 15.31 -5.39 -13.78
CA ASN A 177 16.39 -5.94 -14.60
C ASN A 177 15.99 -6.09 -16.08
N GLN A 178 14.82 -6.67 -16.35
CA GLN A 178 14.25 -6.77 -17.71
C GLN A 178 14.08 -5.40 -18.39
N GLN A 179 13.84 -4.37 -17.59
CA GLN A 179 13.62 -3.00 -18.06
C GLN A 179 14.86 -2.11 -17.88
N LYS A 180 16.04 -2.69 -17.62
CA LYS A 180 17.31 -1.97 -17.40
C LYS A 180 17.18 -0.81 -16.38
N PHE A 181 16.34 -1.01 -15.36
CA PHE A 181 15.99 -0.03 -14.33
C PHE A 181 15.42 1.31 -14.85
N GLN A 182 14.92 1.35 -16.09
CA GLN A 182 14.28 2.52 -16.65
C GLN A 182 12.85 2.64 -16.12
N ALA A 183 12.48 3.82 -15.60
CA ALA A 183 11.16 4.07 -15.04
C ALA A 183 10.04 3.80 -16.07
N ILE A 184 10.21 4.25 -17.32
CA ILE A 184 9.22 4.06 -18.39
C ILE A 184 8.91 2.59 -18.62
N GLY A 185 9.94 1.77 -18.88
CA GLY A 185 9.74 0.34 -19.15
C GLY A 185 9.13 -0.40 -17.95
N GLN A 186 9.60 -0.11 -16.72
CA GLN A 186 9.04 -0.71 -15.51
C GLN A 186 7.55 -0.36 -15.33
N MET A 187 7.20 0.89 -15.62
CA MET A 187 5.84 1.39 -15.50
C MET A 187 4.90 0.75 -16.52
N LEU A 188 5.27 0.82 -17.81
CA LEU A 188 4.46 0.26 -18.90
C LEU A 188 4.30 -1.26 -18.75
N SER A 189 5.39 -1.99 -18.48
CA SER A 189 5.34 -3.44 -18.23
C SER A 189 4.38 -3.81 -17.09
N ARG A 190 4.34 -3.00 -16.04
CA ARG A 190 3.44 -3.26 -14.91
C ARG A 190 1.98 -2.88 -15.22
N LEU A 191 1.75 -1.80 -15.95
CA LEU A 191 0.41 -1.42 -16.41
C LEU A 191 -0.18 -2.48 -17.33
N ASP A 192 0.61 -2.98 -18.27
CA ASP A 192 0.21 -4.09 -19.15
C ASP A 192 -0.18 -5.33 -18.33
N THR A 193 0.66 -5.69 -17.36
CA THR A 193 0.37 -6.81 -16.46
C THR A 193 -0.99 -6.63 -15.77
N TYR A 194 -1.31 -5.43 -15.28
CA TYR A 194 -2.58 -5.18 -14.61
C TYR A 194 -3.76 -5.17 -15.59
N PHE A 195 -3.61 -4.49 -16.71
CA PHE A 195 -4.62 -4.40 -17.76
C PHE A 195 -5.01 -5.78 -18.29
N ASN A 196 -4.03 -6.61 -18.66
CA ASN A 196 -4.27 -7.97 -19.17
C ASN A 196 -4.87 -8.92 -18.13
N ASN A 197 -4.61 -8.68 -16.85
CA ASN A 197 -5.22 -9.45 -15.77
C ASN A 197 -6.63 -8.92 -15.40
N GLY A 198 -7.12 -7.88 -16.09
CA GLY A 198 -8.46 -7.31 -15.89
C GLY A 198 -8.58 -6.37 -14.71
N HIS A 199 -7.47 -5.90 -14.17
CA HIS A 199 -7.48 -4.92 -13.09
C HIS A 199 -7.78 -3.53 -13.64
N VAL A 200 -8.50 -2.74 -12.86
CA VAL A 200 -8.73 -1.33 -13.19
C VAL A 200 -7.43 -0.56 -12.92
N ILE A 201 -7.01 0.23 -13.90
CA ILE A 201 -5.77 1.01 -13.90
C ILE A 201 -6.06 2.50 -14.03
N ASP A 202 -7.05 2.99 -13.29
CA ASP A 202 -7.45 4.39 -13.24
C ASP A 202 -6.71 5.17 -12.14
N LYS A 203 -6.44 4.52 -11.00
CA LYS A 203 -5.81 5.14 -9.82
C LYS A 203 -4.61 4.35 -9.37
N LEU A 204 -3.46 4.99 -9.42
CA LEU A 204 -2.17 4.39 -9.15
C LEU A 204 -1.52 4.98 -7.91
N GLU A 205 -1.03 4.09 -7.05
CA GLU A 205 -0.07 4.46 -6.01
C GLU A 205 1.31 3.92 -6.41
N ILE A 206 2.27 4.82 -6.62
CA ILE A 206 3.63 4.43 -6.99
C ILE A 206 4.46 4.23 -5.72
N ILE A 207 5.23 3.16 -5.70
CA ILE A 207 6.21 2.87 -4.65
C ILE A 207 7.58 2.80 -5.33
N ILE A 208 8.46 3.74 -4.99
CA ILE A 208 9.83 3.79 -5.49
C ILE A 208 10.71 3.16 -4.42
N GLU A 209 11.29 2.02 -4.79
CA GLU A 209 12.14 1.17 -3.96
C GLU A 209 13.57 1.17 -4.53
N GLY A 210 14.58 0.90 -3.70
CA GLY A 210 16.00 0.91 -4.04
C GLY A 210 16.91 1.08 -2.81
N GLY A 211 18.13 1.59 -2.99
CA GLY A 211 19.03 1.86 -1.87
C GLY A 211 18.52 2.98 -0.93
N THR A 212 19.37 3.93 -0.55
CA THR A 212 18.88 5.11 0.17
C THR A 212 18.41 6.15 -0.85
N TYR A 213 17.09 6.33 -1.05
CA TYR A 213 16.54 7.21 -2.09
C TYR A 213 17.18 8.61 -2.11
N THR A 214 17.37 9.24 -0.95
CA THR A 214 17.95 10.59 -0.84
C THR A 214 19.46 10.66 -1.06
N GLU A 215 20.12 9.54 -1.37
CA GLU A 215 21.53 9.50 -1.77
C GLU A 215 21.73 9.31 -3.27
N TYR A 216 20.63 9.14 -4.02
CA TYR A 216 20.67 9.13 -5.48
C TYR A 216 20.88 10.54 -6.03
N PRO A 217 21.45 10.70 -7.24
CA PRO A 217 21.63 12.00 -7.86
C PRO A 217 20.28 12.66 -8.10
N VAL A 218 20.17 13.94 -7.76
CA VAL A 218 18.92 14.70 -7.87
C VAL A 218 18.40 14.71 -9.31
N THR A 219 19.29 14.83 -10.30
CA THR A 219 18.98 14.80 -11.73
C THR A 219 18.39 13.46 -12.16
N TYR A 220 18.96 12.34 -11.68
CA TYR A 220 18.44 11.00 -11.92
C TYR A 220 17.03 10.85 -11.35
N LEU A 221 16.82 11.24 -10.09
CA LEU A 221 15.50 11.13 -9.44
C LEU A 221 14.45 12.02 -10.11
N LYS A 222 14.80 13.26 -10.47
CA LYS A 222 13.90 14.17 -11.20
C LYS A 222 13.47 13.54 -12.53
N ARG A 223 14.41 12.96 -13.27
CA ARG A 223 14.12 12.23 -14.53
C ARG A 223 13.25 11.00 -14.27
N PHE A 224 13.57 10.22 -13.25
CA PHE A 224 12.83 9.01 -12.88
C PHE A 224 11.36 9.32 -12.55
N HIS A 225 11.09 10.35 -11.74
CA HIS A 225 9.72 10.79 -11.45
C HIS A 225 8.99 11.32 -12.67
N ARG A 226 9.63 12.19 -13.47
CA ARG A 226 9.06 12.68 -14.75
C ARG A 226 8.58 11.51 -15.60
N ASP A 227 9.44 10.50 -15.76
CA ASP A 227 9.20 9.34 -16.61
C ASP A 227 8.03 8.47 -16.12
N LEU A 228 7.80 8.40 -14.80
CA LEU A 228 6.63 7.73 -14.22
C LEU A 228 5.33 8.44 -14.60
N PHE A 229 5.27 9.77 -14.41
CA PHE A 229 4.10 10.57 -14.79
C PHE A 229 3.86 10.54 -16.31
N TYR A 230 4.92 10.72 -17.10
CA TYR A 230 4.88 10.61 -18.55
C TYR A 230 4.26 9.29 -19.00
N SER A 231 4.74 8.16 -18.46
CA SER A 231 4.25 6.83 -18.81
C SER A 231 2.77 6.64 -18.47
N ALA A 232 2.32 7.15 -17.32
CA ALA A 232 0.91 7.12 -16.96
C ALA A 232 0.07 7.97 -17.93
N ASN A 233 0.56 9.16 -18.31
CA ASN A 233 -0.14 10.09 -19.19
C ASN A 233 -0.35 9.52 -20.60
N ILE A 234 0.64 8.81 -21.16
CA ILE A 234 0.58 8.32 -22.54
C ILE A 234 0.04 6.89 -22.69
N TYR A 235 -0.16 6.14 -21.60
CA TYR A 235 -0.38 4.68 -21.65
C TYR A 235 -1.51 4.25 -22.58
N PHE A 236 -2.68 4.90 -22.51
CA PHE A 236 -3.82 4.53 -23.35
C PHE A 236 -3.67 4.98 -24.81
N ASP A 237 -2.96 6.09 -25.05
CA ASP A 237 -2.69 6.56 -26.41
C ASP A 237 -1.67 5.63 -27.09
N LEU A 238 -0.66 5.17 -26.34
CA LEU A 238 0.28 4.12 -26.75
C LEU A 238 -0.45 2.84 -27.15
N ARG A 239 -1.36 2.36 -26.30
CA ARG A 239 -2.21 1.19 -26.57
C ARG A 239 -3.09 1.36 -27.81
N LYS A 240 -3.61 2.57 -28.04
CA LYS A 240 -4.45 2.88 -29.21
C LYS A 240 -3.63 2.87 -30.51
N THR A 241 -2.47 3.49 -30.49
CA THR A 241 -1.59 3.59 -31.67
C THR A 241 -0.94 2.26 -32.00
N TYR A 242 -0.56 1.48 -30.99
CA TYR A 242 0.10 0.19 -31.17
C TYR A 242 -0.67 -0.94 -30.47
N ALA A 243 -1.80 -1.33 -31.08
CA ALA A 243 -2.75 -2.30 -30.51
C ALA A 243 -2.14 -3.66 -30.08
N ASN A 244 -0.98 -4.04 -30.65
CA ASN A 244 -0.29 -5.31 -30.40
C ASN A 244 1.11 -5.15 -29.76
N TYR A 245 1.41 -4.01 -29.12
CA TYR A 245 2.78 -3.68 -28.70
C TYR A 245 3.20 -4.23 -27.33
N ASP A 246 4.24 -5.05 -27.33
CA ASP A 246 4.83 -5.60 -26.13
C ASP A 246 5.76 -4.56 -25.50
N ASN A 247 5.35 -3.95 -24.38
CA ASN A 247 6.17 -2.95 -23.71
C ASN A 247 7.34 -3.54 -22.89
N CYS A 248 7.62 -4.84 -22.98
CA CYS A 248 8.83 -5.39 -22.37
C CYS A 248 10.08 -5.02 -23.19
N LEU A 249 11.01 -4.27 -22.57
CA LEU A 249 12.32 -3.87 -23.11
C LEU A 249 13.29 -5.02 -23.48
N ASN A 250 12.85 -6.28 -23.56
CA ASN A 250 13.62 -7.35 -24.19
C ASN A 250 13.67 -7.16 -25.72
N ASN A 251 14.22 -6.01 -26.16
CA ASN A 251 14.47 -5.57 -27.54
C ASN A 251 13.25 -5.23 -28.41
N LYS A 252 12.06 -5.01 -27.84
CA LYS A 252 10.85 -4.63 -28.62
C LYS A 252 10.32 -3.22 -28.37
N LEU A 253 10.43 -2.70 -27.14
CA LEU A 253 10.10 -1.31 -26.83
C LEU A 253 11.25 -0.39 -27.26
N ASP A 254 11.08 0.27 -28.40
CA ASP A 254 11.96 1.37 -28.79
C ASP A 254 11.43 2.65 -28.15
N LEU A 255 12.20 3.24 -27.24
CA LEU A 255 11.84 4.50 -26.58
C LEU A 255 11.70 5.64 -27.60
N GLU A 256 12.33 5.54 -28.77
CA GLU A 256 12.16 6.49 -29.87
C GLU A 256 10.73 6.45 -30.42
N ASN A 257 10.07 5.28 -30.45
CA ASN A 257 8.68 5.18 -30.90
C ASN A 257 7.72 5.97 -29.99
N LEU A 258 8.07 6.17 -28.72
CA LEU A 258 7.24 6.97 -27.81
C LEU A 258 7.20 8.44 -28.23
N LYS A 259 8.21 8.94 -28.95
CA LYS A 259 8.22 10.29 -29.52
C LYS A 259 7.13 10.49 -30.58
N ASN A 260 6.70 9.42 -31.27
CA ASN A 260 5.58 9.47 -32.21
C ASN A 260 4.24 9.75 -31.53
N ILE A 261 4.13 9.45 -30.23
CA ILE A 261 2.95 9.81 -29.43
C ILE A 261 3.15 11.21 -28.89
N ARG A 262 4.21 11.41 -28.10
CA ARG A 262 4.57 12.69 -27.49
C ARG A 262 5.94 12.60 -26.83
N SER A 263 6.78 13.63 -26.95
CA SER A 263 8.02 13.72 -26.16
C SER A 263 7.75 14.03 -24.67
N PRO A 264 8.57 13.51 -23.74
CA PRO A 264 8.46 13.87 -22.32
C PRO A 264 8.70 15.37 -22.09
N LEU A 265 7.85 15.99 -21.27
CA LEU A 265 7.96 17.39 -20.87
C LEU A 265 8.71 17.54 -19.53
N SER A 266 8.73 18.72 -18.93
CA SER A 266 9.22 18.86 -17.55
C SER A 266 8.35 18.06 -16.56
N ILE A 267 8.89 17.70 -15.39
CA ILE A 267 8.13 16.96 -14.38
C ILE A 267 6.88 17.75 -13.93
N GLU A 268 7.01 19.08 -13.83
CA GLU A 268 5.93 19.97 -13.45
C GLU A 268 4.78 19.94 -14.49
N GLU A 269 5.13 19.91 -15.78
CA GLU A 269 4.15 19.78 -16.88
C GLU A 269 3.52 18.39 -16.92
N GLU A 270 4.30 17.32 -16.72
CA GLU A 270 3.77 15.95 -16.67
C GLU A 270 2.79 15.74 -15.51
N ILE A 271 3.10 16.31 -14.35
CA ILE A 271 2.19 16.33 -13.20
C ILE A 271 0.90 17.07 -13.53
N LYS A 272 1.00 18.24 -14.18
CA LYS A 272 -0.17 19.03 -14.59
C LYS A 272 -1.08 18.25 -15.55
N ILE A 273 -0.51 17.54 -16.53
CA ILE A 273 -1.25 16.67 -17.45
C ILE A 273 -1.92 15.52 -16.67
N ASN A 274 -1.23 14.93 -15.69
CA ASN A 274 -1.75 13.78 -14.96
C ASN A 274 -3.02 14.06 -14.15
N LYS A 275 -3.27 15.33 -13.79
CA LYS A 275 -4.51 15.76 -13.11
C LYS A 275 -5.77 15.38 -13.88
N THR A 276 -5.71 15.32 -15.21
CA THR A 276 -6.84 14.99 -16.10
C THR A 276 -6.60 13.74 -16.96
N ALA A 277 -5.48 13.06 -16.79
CA ALA A 277 -5.17 11.82 -17.51
C ALA A 277 -6.11 10.68 -17.12
N LYS A 278 -6.28 9.68 -18.00
CA LYS A 278 -7.08 8.47 -17.68
C LYS A 278 -6.47 7.59 -16.58
N VAL A 279 -5.14 7.68 -16.43
CA VAL A 279 -4.35 6.95 -15.43
C VAL A 279 -3.80 7.97 -14.44
N HIS A 280 -4.45 8.08 -13.30
CA HIS A 280 -4.12 9.05 -12.26
C HIS A 280 -3.08 8.49 -11.29
N ILE A 281 -1.97 9.19 -11.11
CA ILE A 281 -1.05 8.95 -10.00
C ILE A 281 -1.59 9.71 -8.78
N ILE A 282 -2.14 8.95 -7.84
CA ILE A 282 -2.84 9.48 -6.66
C ILE A 282 -1.98 9.49 -5.40
N GLY A 283 -0.74 9.00 -5.51
CA GLY A 283 0.26 9.07 -4.47
C GLY A 283 1.58 8.46 -4.94
N VAL A 284 2.68 9.05 -4.48
CA VAL A 284 4.02 8.50 -4.65
C VAL A 284 4.61 8.27 -3.28
N CYS A 285 5.15 7.07 -3.09
CA CYS A 285 5.82 6.64 -1.89
C CYS A 285 7.30 6.41 -2.20
N ILE A 286 8.18 6.97 -1.38
CA ILE A 286 9.63 6.76 -1.45
C ILE A 286 10.11 6.11 -0.17
N GLU A 287 11.26 5.43 -0.21
CA GLU A 287 11.92 4.89 0.98
C GLU A 287 13.26 5.57 1.25
N THR A 288 13.50 5.96 2.51
CA THR A 288 14.76 6.59 2.89
C THR A 288 15.12 6.28 4.34
N ARG A 289 16.27 6.81 4.79
CA ARG A 289 16.72 6.67 6.18
C ARG A 289 16.34 7.90 7.01
N PRO A 290 16.15 7.74 8.32
CA PRO A 290 15.85 8.86 9.22
C PRO A 290 16.92 9.96 9.29
N ASP A 291 18.19 9.63 9.00
CA ASP A 291 19.33 10.57 9.02
C ASP A 291 19.52 11.35 7.70
N ALA A 292 18.66 11.12 6.70
CA ALA A 292 18.86 11.60 5.34
C ALA A 292 17.72 12.49 4.84
N LEU A 293 17.21 13.36 5.72
CA LEU A 293 16.10 14.29 5.47
C LEU A 293 16.53 15.73 5.81
N ASP A 294 16.14 16.66 4.95
CA ASP A 294 16.30 18.10 5.14
C ASP A 294 15.18 18.87 4.40
N ASP A 295 15.15 20.19 4.57
CA ASP A 295 14.13 21.08 4.00
C ASP A 295 14.08 21.00 2.46
N ASP A 296 15.24 20.84 1.81
CA ASP A 296 15.32 20.80 0.35
C ASP A 296 14.78 19.47 -0.18
N TRP A 297 15.02 18.35 0.52
CA TRP A 297 14.41 17.08 0.21
C TRP A 297 12.90 17.11 0.35
N LEU A 298 12.35 17.70 1.42
CA LEU A 298 10.88 17.80 1.57
C LEU A 298 10.24 18.65 0.46
N LYS A 299 10.87 19.77 0.07
CA LYS A 299 10.42 20.57 -1.08
C LYS A 299 10.44 19.75 -2.37
N ARG A 300 11.53 19.03 -2.65
CA ARG A 300 11.63 18.15 -3.83
C ARG A 300 10.58 17.04 -3.81
N PHE A 301 10.38 16.40 -2.66
CA PHE A 301 9.35 15.37 -2.48
C PHE A 301 7.98 15.90 -2.90
N ARG A 302 7.60 17.08 -2.41
CA ARG A 302 6.32 17.70 -2.80
C ARG A 302 6.27 18.08 -4.28
N GLN A 303 7.32 18.68 -4.83
CA GLN A 303 7.42 19.01 -6.26
C GLN A 303 7.31 17.78 -7.17
N TRP A 304 7.73 16.61 -6.68
CA TRP A 304 7.69 15.35 -7.43
C TRP A 304 6.46 14.48 -7.08
N GLY A 305 5.48 15.02 -6.37
CA GLY A 305 4.21 14.34 -6.08
C GLY A 305 4.28 13.28 -4.96
N VAL A 306 5.36 13.25 -4.17
CA VAL A 306 5.52 12.34 -3.02
C VAL A 306 4.54 12.72 -1.91
N THR A 307 3.72 11.76 -1.48
CA THR A 307 2.74 11.93 -0.40
C THR A 307 3.05 11.05 0.82
N ARG A 308 3.88 10.01 0.63
CA ARG A 308 4.24 9.06 1.67
C ARG A 308 5.75 8.81 1.72
N VAL A 309 6.30 8.75 2.92
CA VAL A 309 7.71 8.42 3.16
C VAL A 309 7.79 7.14 3.99
N GLN A 310 8.59 6.19 3.51
CA GLN A 310 8.95 4.97 4.21
C GLN A 310 10.30 5.15 4.90
N LEU A 311 10.35 4.97 6.22
CA LEU A 311 11.58 5.05 6.99
C LEU A 311 12.07 3.67 7.42
N GLY A 312 13.33 3.36 7.12
CA GLY A 312 13.98 2.16 7.64
C GLY A 312 14.36 2.31 9.11
N ALA A 313 13.41 2.14 10.04
CA ALA A 313 13.64 2.18 11.49
C ALA A 313 14.41 0.94 11.98
N GLN A 314 13.97 -0.23 11.54
CA GLN A 314 14.49 -1.56 11.83
C GLN A 314 14.30 -2.01 13.28
N HIS A 315 14.81 -1.25 14.25
CA HIS A 315 14.62 -1.52 15.68
C HIS A 315 14.56 -0.21 16.46
N VAL A 316 14.08 -0.27 17.71
CA VAL A 316 13.99 0.90 18.62
C VAL A 316 15.09 0.92 19.69
N ASP A 317 16.04 -0.01 19.62
CA ASP A 317 17.10 -0.17 20.61
C ASP A 317 18.44 0.21 19.97
N ASN A 318 19.03 1.29 20.48
CA ASN A 318 20.30 1.82 19.99
C ASN A 318 21.46 0.80 20.08
N ALA A 319 21.45 -0.13 21.04
CA ALA A 319 22.46 -1.18 21.15
C ALA A 319 22.35 -2.18 19.99
N ILE A 320 21.12 -2.59 19.63
CA ILE A 320 20.85 -3.47 18.49
C ILE A 320 21.18 -2.74 17.18
N LEU A 321 20.72 -1.49 17.02
CA LEU A 321 21.01 -0.66 15.84
C LEU A 321 22.53 -0.49 15.62
N LYS A 322 23.29 -0.23 16.69
CA LYS A 322 24.75 -0.15 16.63
C LYS A 322 25.37 -1.50 16.26
N LYS A 323 24.91 -2.60 16.85
CA LYS A 323 25.42 -3.95 16.58
C LYS A 323 25.27 -4.36 15.13
N ILE A 324 24.17 -3.98 14.47
CA ILE A 324 23.93 -4.27 13.05
C ILE A 324 24.50 -3.20 12.10
N ASN A 325 25.29 -2.25 12.64
CA ASN A 325 25.88 -1.13 11.90
C ASN A 325 24.83 -0.28 11.17
N ARG A 326 23.72 0.02 11.84
CA ARG A 326 22.72 0.98 11.38
C ARG A 326 23.18 2.39 11.73
N GLY A 327 23.26 3.27 10.74
CA GLY A 327 23.83 4.62 10.93
C GLY A 327 22.85 5.70 11.40
N HIS A 328 21.79 5.33 12.12
CA HIS A 328 20.91 6.27 12.80
C HIS A 328 20.48 5.70 14.15
N THR A 329 20.05 6.56 15.07
CA THR A 329 19.56 6.20 16.41
C THR A 329 18.04 6.33 16.50
N ILE A 330 17.43 5.81 17.56
CA ILE A 330 16.01 5.99 17.83
C ILE A 330 15.60 7.46 17.94
N GLU A 331 16.46 8.32 18.49
CA GLU A 331 16.21 9.76 18.58
C GLU A 331 16.11 10.40 17.19
N GLN A 332 17.01 10.01 16.28
CA GLN A 332 16.96 10.44 14.88
C GLN A 332 15.68 9.97 14.17
N LEU A 333 15.21 8.75 14.49
CA LEU A 333 13.92 8.26 14.00
C LEU A 333 12.77 9.12 14.54
N LEU A 334 12.70 9.37 15.85
CA LEU A 334 11.63 10.17 16.45
C LEU A 334 11.59 11.60 15.90
N TRP A 335 12.77 12.20 15.68
CA TRP A 335 12.90 13.49 15.00
C TRP A 335 12.35 13.43 13.57
N ALA A 336 12.75 12.42 12.78
CA ALA A 336 12.28 12.27 11.40
C ALA A 336 10.78 12.05 11.31
N ILE A 337 10.19 11.25 12.22
CA ILE A 337 8.74 11.03 12.27
C ILE A 337 8.02 12.35 12.54
N ARG A 338 8.45 13.09 13.57
CA ARG A 338 7.86 14.40 13.90
C ARG A 338 7.96 15.36 12.72
N TYR A 339 9.15 15.50 12.17
CA TYR A 339 9.45 16.40 11.05
C TYR A 339 8.55 16.11 9.83
N LEU A 340 8.39 14.83 9.47
CA LEU A 340 7.50 14.43 8.37
C LEU A 340 6.02 14.64 8.69
N LYS A 341 5.58 14.32 9.91
CA LYS A 341 4.18 14.52 10.35
C LYS A 341 3.79 15.99 10.32
N ASP A 342 4.63 16.87 10.85
CA ASP A 342 4.41 18.32 10.88
C ASP A 342 4.39 18.93 9.47
N ASN A 343 5.11 18.30 8.53
CA ASN A 343 5.06 18.66 7.12
C ASN A 343 4.02 17.85 6.31
N CYS A 344 3.00 17.35 7.00
CA CYS A 344 1.79 16.72 6.46
C CYS A 344 2.01 15.38 5.73
N PHE A 345 3.22 14.80 5.73
CA PHE A 345 3.45 13.52 5.05
C PHE A 345 2.80 12.35 5.78
N LYS A 346 2.36 11.36 5.01
CA LYS A 346 2.04 10.02 5.53
C LYS A 346 3.33 9.23 5.77
N ILE A 347 3.34 8.44 6.83
CA ILE A 347 4.55 7.75 7.30
C ILE A 347 4.32 6.25 7.38
N ASP A 348 5.21 5.52 6.71
CA ASP A 348 5.35 4.08 6.84
C ASP A 348 6.75 3.79 7.41
N ILE A 349 6.90 2.75 8.23
CA ILE A 349 8.20 2.36 8.77
C ILE A 349 8.48 0.88 8.51
N HIS A 350 9.75 0.52 8.33
CA HIS A 350 10.18 -0.87 8.30
C HIS A 350 10.68 -1.23 9.70
N ILE A 351 10.15 -2.31 10.26
CA ILE A 351 10.57 -2.88 11.55
C ILE A 351 10.98 -4.33 11.32
N MET A 352 12.10 -4.73 11.93
CA MET A 352 12.73 -6.03 11.76
C MET A 352 12.91 -6.72 13.11
N PRO A 353 11.98 -7.60 13.51
CA PRO A 353 12.26 -8.53 14.60
C PRO A 353 13.34 -9.54 14.21
N ASP A 354 13.85 -10.29 15.17
CA ASP A 354 14.88 -11.34 15.00
C ASP A 354 16.24 -10.79 14.53
N LEU A 355 16.56 -9.52 14.80
CA LEU A 355 17.88 -8.96 14.47
C LEU A 355 18.99 -9.53 15.38
N PRO A 356 20.26 -9.58 14.93
CA PRO A 356 21.36 -10.02 15.78
C PRO A 356 21.46 -9.24 17.10
N GLY A 357 21.27 -9.93 18.23
CA GLY A 357 21.25 -9.35 19.58
C GLY A 357 19.86 -9.04 20.14
N ALA A 358 18.80 -9.19 19.33
CA ALA A 358 17.42 -9.13 19.82
C ALA A 358 17.02 -10.46 20.51
N SER A 359 16.02 -10.39 21.37
CA SER A 359 15.29 -11.52 21.96
C SER A 359 13.79 -11.39 21.69
N VAL A 360 13.04 -12.50 21.81
CA VAL A 360 11.56 -12.48 21.72
C VAL A 360 10.96 -11.41 22.63
N ALA A 361 11.46 -11.27 23.86
CA ALA A 361 10.98 -10.28 24.81
C ALA A 361 11.28 -8.83 24.35
N SER A 362 12.49 -8.58 23.85
CA SER A 362 12.86 -7.24 23.35
C SER A 362 12.09 -6.86 22.09
N ASP A 363 11.78 -7.82 21.20
CA ASP A 363 11.00 -7.56 20.00
C ASP A 363 9.52 -7.27 20.32
N LYS A 364 8.93 -7.96 21.30
CA LYS A 364 7.59 -7.61 21.80
C LYS A 364 7.57 -6.21 22.40
N ALA A 365 8.55 -5.88 23.25
CA ALA A 365 8.71 -4.54 23.81
C ALA A 365 8.95 -3.46 22.72
N MET A 366 9.65 -3.81 21.63
CA MET A 366 9.81 -2.94 20.47
C MET A 366 8.46 -2.60 19.85
N PHE A 367 7.56 -3.58 19.64
CA PHE A 367 6.23 -3.31 19.08
C PHE A 367 5.41 -2.38 19.98
N ASP A 368 5.43 -2.60 21.30
CA ASP A 368 4.76 -1.72 22.26
C ASP A 368 5.29 -0.28 22.16
N TYR A 369 6.62 -0.13 22.08
CA TYR A 369 7.26 1.17 21.93
C TYR A 369 6.92 1.81 20.57
N VAL A 370 6.89 1.05 19.49
CA VAL A 370 6.51 1.53 18.16
C VAL A 370 5.08 2.08 18.17
N TYR A 371 4.13 1.33 18.74
CA TYR A 371 2.73 1.75 18.77
C TYR A 371 2.45 2.91 19.71
N LYS A 372 3.20 3.02 20.82
CA LYS A 372 2.97 4.04 21.86
C LYS A 372 3.80 5.32 21.68
N VAL A 373 5.02 5.22 21.15
CA VAL A 373 5.98 6.33 21.10
C VAL A 373 6.30 6.74 19.67
N VAL A 374 6.64 5.79 18.79
CA VAL A 374 6.96 6.10 17.39
C VAL A 374 5.70 6.52 16.62
N CYS A 375 4.58 5.86 16.88
CA CYS A 375 3.24 6.16 16.34
C CYS A 375 3.20 6.36 14.82
N PRO A 376 3.68 5.40 14.00
CA PRO A 376 3.65 5.50 12.54
C PRO A 376 2.20 5.35 12.00
N ASP A 377 1.94 5.73 10.74
CA ASP A 377 0.64 5.41 10.13
C ASP A 377 0.59 3.97 9.61
N GLN A 378 1.74 3.47 9.16
CA GLN A 378 1.92 2.12 8.65
C GLN A 378 3.22 1.51 9.17
N MET A 379 3.23 0.18 9.32
CA MET A 379 4.43 -0.57 9.67
C MET A 379 4.53 -1.85 8.84
N LYS A 380 5.65 -2.02 8.15
CA LYS A 380 6.05 -3.26 7.48
C LYS A 380 6.88 -4.10 8.44
N VAL A 381 6.38 -5.27 8.81
CA VAL A 381 7.07 -6.21 9.72
C VAL A 381 7.88 -7.17 8.87
N TYR A 382 9.20 -7.06 8.94
CA TYR A 382 10.16 -7.85 8.15
C TYR A 382 11.12 -8.59 9.08
N PRO A 383 10.75 -9.79 9.57
CA PRO A 383 11.68 -10.62 10.33
C PRO A 383 13.03 -10.74 9.63
N CYS A 384 14.11 -10.62 10.38
CA CYS A 384 15.45 -10.73 9.83
C CYS A 384 15.62 -12.10 9.16
N GLN A 385 16.14 -12.10 7.94
CA GLN A 385 16.44 -13.31 7.18
C GLN A 385 17.91 -13.30 6.85
N THR A 386 18.58 -14.43 7.09
CA THR A 386 19.95 -14.64 6.68
C THR A 386 19.96 -14.92 5.18
N VAL A 387 20.51 -13.98 4.41
CA VAL A 387 20.59 -14.07 2.95
C VAL A 387 22.03 -13.84 2.45
N PRO A 388 22.39 -14.34 1.26
CA PRO A 388 23.72 -14.14 0.70
C PRO A 388 24.11 -12.67 0.57
N TRP A 389 25.41 -12.41 0.43
CA TRP A 389 25.99 -11.06 0.30
C TRP A 389 25.72 -10.13 1.49
N THR A 390 25.54 -10.71 2.67
CA THR A 390 25.40 -9.98 3.95
C THR A 390 26.52 -10.33 4.91
N VAL A 391 26.74 -9.48 5.92
CA VAL A 391 27.67 -9.78 7.01
C VAL A 391 27.04 -10.80 7.96
N ILE A 392 25.73 -10.70 8.22
CA ILE A 392 25.01 -11.63 9.10
C ILE A 392 25.03 -13.08 8.59
N LYS A 393 25.14 -13.31 7.26
CA LYS A 393 25.35 -14.65 6.71
C LYS A 393 26.63 -15.30 7.22
N LYS A 394 27.71 -14.54 7.33
CA LYS A 394 28.97 -15.03 7.91
C LYS A 394 28.77 -15.37 9.38
N TRP A 395 28.11 -14.49 10.12
CA TRP A 395 27.81 -14.71 11.54
C TRP A 395 26.94 -15.94 11.77
N HIS A 396 25.96 -16.19 10.90
CA HIS A 396 25.13 -17.39 10.93
C HIS A 396 25.95 -18.64 10.67
N SER A 397 26.79 -18.66 9.63
CA SER A 397 27.67 -19.80 9.36
C SER A 397 28.69 -20.09 10.46
N GLU A 398 29.05 -19.08 11.26
CA GLU A 398 29.95 -19.19 12.41
C GLU A 398 29.20 -19.49 13.73
N GLY A 399 27.87 -19.60 13.71
CA GLY A 399 27.03 -19.80 14.91
C GLY A 399 26.93 -18.57 15.83
N LYS A 400 27.46 -17.40 15.43
CA LYS A 400 27.41 -16.14 16.20
C LYS A 400 26.03 -15.45 16.15
N TYR A 401 25.20 -15.83 15.19
CA TYR A 401 23.82 -15.38 15.06
C TYR A 401 22.95 -16.55 14.67
N VAL A 402 21.99 -16.90 15.52
CA VAL A 402 21.01 -17.97 15.27
C VAL A 402 19.62 -17.33 15.30
N PRO A 403 18.94 -17.22 14.15
CA PRO A 403 17.56 -16.73 14.05
C PRO A 403 16.60 -17.53 14.95
N TYR A 404 15.54 -16.91 15.45
CA TYR A 404 14.52 -17.59 16.25
C TYR A 404 13.91 -18.77 15.51
N PHE A 405 13.63 -18.56 14.23
CA PHE A 405 12.99 -19.56 13.37
C PHE A 405 13.81 -20.84 13.24
N ASP A 406 15.14 -20.73 13.30
CA ASP A 406 16.05 -21.88 13.19
C ASP A 406 16.05 -22.72 14.47
N ASN A 407 15.78 -22.12 15.63
CA ASN A 407 15.63 -22.82 16.91
C ASN A 407 14.23 -23.43 17.07
N ASP A 408 13.20 -22.59 17.00
CA ASP A 408 11.79 -22.99 17.01
C ASP A 408 10.97 -21.97 16.21
N PRO A 409 10.37 -22.37 15.06
CA PRO A 409 9.50 -21.52 14.26
C PRO A 409 8.40 -20.81 15.06
N LYS A 410 7.92 -21.41 16.16
CA LYS A 410 6.88 -20.82 17.02
C LYS A 410 7.32 -19.52 17.68
N LEU A 411 8.61 -19.35 17.98
CA LEU A 411 9.12 -18.14 18.60
C LEU A 411 8.93 -16.93 17.69
N LEU A 412 9.26 -17.07 16.41
CA LEU A 412 9.04 -15.99 15.45
C LEU A 412 7.55 -15.76 15.19
N ILE A 413 6.77 -16.83 15.07
CA ILE A 413 5.31 -16.72 14.89
C ILE A 413 4.68 -15.97 16.07
N ASP A 414 5.10 -16.26 17.31
CA ASP A 414 4.64 -15.58 18.53
C ASP A 414 4.97 -14.09 18.52
N VAL A 415 6.20 -13.70 18.15
CA VAL A 415 6.59 -12.28 18.01
C VAL A 415 5.75 -11.56 16.94
N VAL A 416 5.58 -12.17 15.78
CA VAL A 416 4.81 -11.56 14.68
C VAL A 416 3.32 -11.50 15.01
N ARG A 417 2.77 -12.54 15.64
CA ARG A 417 1.39 -12.58 16.14
C ARG A 417 1.15 -11.46 17.15
N TYR A 418 2.06 -11.27 18.10
CA TYR A 418 1.98 -10.20 19.10
C TYR A 418 1.87 -8.82 18.45
N SER A 419 2.64 -8.56 17.37
CA SER A 419 2.52 -7.29 16.63
C SER A 419 1.13 -7.08 16.03
N MET A 420 0.45 -8.16 15.60
CA MET A 420 -0.89 -8.06 15.00
C MET A 420 -1.97 -7.87 16.08
N GLU A 421 -1.85 -8.57 17.20
CA GLU A 421 -2.81 -8.49 18.33
C GLU A 421 -2.79 -7.12 19.02
N THR A 422 -1.61 -6.53 19.19
CA THR A 422 -1.44 -5.24 19.89
C THR A 422 -1.54 -4.03 18.97
N CYS A 423 -1.70 -4.24 17.65
CA CYS A 423 -1.77 -3.16 16.68
C CYS A 423 -3.00 -2.25 16.94
N PRO A 424 -2.82 -0.93 17.10
CA PRO A 424 -3.94 -0.02 17.31
C PRO A 424 -4.73 0.23 16.02
N ASN A 425 -5.98 0.66 16.17
CA ASN A 425 -6.94 0.87 15.08
C ASN A 425 -6.47 1.85 13.98
N TRP A 426 -5.55 2.76 14.29
CA TRP A 426 -5.04 3.78 13.36
C TRP A 426 -3.77 3.35 12.61
N VAL A 427 -3.19 2.18 12.91
CA VAL A 427 -2.02 1.66 12.21
C VAL A 427 -2.43 0.65 11.16
N ARG A 428 -1.79 0.72 9.99
CA ARG A 428 -1.93 -0.32 8.96
C ARG A 428 -0.70 -1.22 8.95
N LEU A 429 -0.92 -2.54 8.93
CA LEU A 429 0.12 -3.52 8.64
C LEU A 429 0.00 -3.95 7.17
N PRO A 430 0.56 -3.18 6.20
CA PRO A 430 0.45 -3.49 4.78
C PRO A 430 1.05 -4.86 4.45
N ARG A 431 2.10 -5.23 5.18
CA ARG A 431 2.92 -6.38 4.91
C ARG A 431 3.51 -6.93 6.19
N VAL A 432 3.30 -8.23 6.37
CA VAL A 432 3.84 -9.03 7.45
C VAL A 432 4.62 -10.11 6.74
N ILE A 433 5.94 -9.94 6.72
CA ILE A 433 6.98 -10.64 5.95
C ILE A 433 7.24 -10.09 4.54
N ARG A 434 8.53 -9.98 4.21
CA ARG A 434 9.05 -9.58 2.89
C ARG A 434 9.01 -10.77 1.92
N ASP A 435 8.66 -10.54 0.64
CA ASP A 435 8.69 -11.60 -0.40
C ASP A 435 10.12 -11.79 -0.91
N ILE A 436 11.02 -12.23 -0.05
CA ILE A 436 12.30 -12.79 -0.50
C ILE A 436 12.03 -14.24 -0.93
N PRO A 437 12.42 -14.67 -2.14
CA PRO A 437 12.30 -16.07 -2.56
C PRO A 437 13.02 -17.03 -1.59
N CYS A 438 12.26 -17.61 -0.66
CA CYS A 438 12.86 -18.33 0.47
C CYS A 438 13.69 -19.53 0.02
N SER A 439 13.21 -20.27 -0.99
CA SER A 439 13.91 -21.44 -1.55
C SER A 439 15.23 -21.11 -2.26
N VAL A 440 15.50 -19.84 -2.56
CA VAL A 440 16.68 -19.42 -3.32
C VAL A 440 17.69 -18.69 -2.43
N TYR A 441 17.20 -17.82 -1.55
CA TYR A 441 18.07 -16.90 -0.82
C TYR A 441 18.07 -17.05 0.69
N VAL A 442 17.07 -17.71 1.29
CA VAL A 442 16.99 -17.75 2.76
C VAL A 442 17.79 -18.94 3.26
N GLU A 443 18.95 -18.65 3.86
CA GLU A 443 19.84 -19.64 4.47
C GLU A 443 19.51 -19.86 5.97
N GLY A 444 18.80 -18.92 6.58
CA GLY A 444 18.36 -18.99 7.98
C GLY A 444 17.31 -17.92 8.28
N GLY A 445 16.48 -18.16 9.30
CA GLY A 445 15.34 -17.31 9.64
C GLY A 445 14.06 -17.75 8.92
N ASN A 446 13.10 -16.82 8.82
CA ASN A 446 11.78 -17.16 8.29
C ASN A 446 11.81 -17.80 6.89
N ASN A 447 11.26 -19.01 6.76
CA ASN A 447 11.06 -19.69 5.48
C ASN A 447 9.57 -19.79 5.07
N ILE A 448 8.68 -19.06 5.76
CA ILE A 448 7.23 -19.09 5.50
C ILE A 448 6.83 -17.83 4.70
N GLY A 449 6.54 -18.01 3.42
CA GLY A 449 6.14 -16.91 2.52
C GLY A 449 4.71 -16.38 2.73
N ASN A 450 3.86 -17.11 3.45
CA ASN A 450 2.45 -16.77 3.70
C ASN A 450 2.12 -16.61 5.20
N MET A 451 3.08 -16.21 6.04
CA MET A 451 2.91 -16.18 7.51
C MET A 451 1.68 -15.39 7.97
N ARG A 452 1.37 -14.26 7.33
CA ARG A 452 0.15 -13.51 7.69
C ARG A 452 -1.12 -14.35 7.59
N GLN A 453 -1.26 -15.17 6.54
CA GLN A 453 -2.45 -16.00 6.38
C GLN A 453 -2.55 -17.06 7.47
N ILE A 454 -1.41 -17.60 7.90
CA ILE A 454 -1.34 -18.57 9.00
C ILE A 454 -1.75 -17.90 10.30
N ILE A 455 -1.19 -16.72 10.61
CA ILE A 455 -1.53 -15.99 11.84
C ILE A 455 -2.99 -15.52 11.81
N ASP A 456 -3.49 -14.99 10.70
CA ASP A 456 -4.90 -14.59 10.54
C ASP A 456 -5.83 -15.78 10.87
N ALA A 457 -5.51 -17.00 10.38
CA ALA A 457 -6.30 -18.20 10.65
C ALA A 457 -6.21 -18.67 12.12
N MET A 458 -5.04 -18.53 12.75
CA MET A 458 -4.87 -18.84 14.19
C MET A 458 -5.73 -17.90 15.05
N LEU A 459 -5.66 -16.59 14.78
CA LEU A 459 -6.45 -15.59 15.51
C LEU A 459 -7.94 -15.85 15.35
N GLU A 460 -8.41 -16.13 14.12
CA GLU A 460 -9.82 -16.42 13.86
C GLU A 460 -10.32 -17.67 14.60
N GLY A 461 -9.50 -18.73 14.67
CA GLY A 461 -9.81 -19.95 15.42
C GLY A 461 -9.93 -19.73 16.93
N GLU A 462 -9.28 -18.70 17.47
CA GLU A 462 -9.34 -18.30 18.88
C GLU A 462 -10.37 -17.18 19.16
N GLY A 463 -11.08 -16.72 18.13
CA GLY A 463 -12.03 -15.60 18.25
C GLY A 463 -11.36 -14.24 18.46
N VAL A 464 -10.05 -14.14 18.25
CA VAL A 464 -9.26 -12.90 18.32
C VAL A 464 -9.21 -12.28 16.92
N TYR A 465 -9.23 -10.95 16.84
CA TYR A 465 -9.15 -10.23 15.57
C TYR A 465 -8.02 -9.20 15.62
N SER A 466 -7.24 -9.11 14.53
CA SER A 466 -6.30 -8.01 14.34
C SER A 466 -7.06 -6.70 14.14
N ASN A 467 -6.65 -5.68 14.89
CA ASN A 467 -7.20 -4.34 14.83
C ASN A 467 -6.53 -3.47 13.75
N ASP A 468 -5.51 -4.00 13.07
CA ASP A 468 -4.82 -3.27 12.01
C ASP A 468 -5.77 -2.89 10.86
N ILE A 469 -5.58 -1.69 10.30
CA ILE A 469 -6.44 -1.16 9.23
C ILE A 469 -6.61 -2.16 8.08
N ARG A 470 -5.56 -2.92 7.72
CA ARG A 470 -5.62 -3.85 6.60
C ARG A 470 -6.51 -5.07 6.92
N ALA A 471 -6.55 -5.54 8.16
CA ALA A 471 -7.48 -6.61 8.55
C ALA A 471 -8.93 -6.15 8.49
N ARG A 472 -9.20 -4.86 8.73
CA ARG A 472 -10.55 -4.29 8.83
C ARG A 472 -11.12 -3.74 7.52
N GLU A 473 -10.35 -3.65 6.44
CA GLU A 473 -10.82 -3.09 5.14
C GLU A 473 -12.12 -3.78 4.66
N ILE A 474 -13.15 -3.00 4.32
CA ILE A 474 -14.49 -3.53 3.99
C ILE A 474 -14.49 -4.62 2.90
N GLY A 475 -13.60 -4.55 1.91
CA GLY A 475 -13.53 -5.57 0.86
C GLY A 475 -12.97 -6.93 1.32
N ARG A 476 -12.57 -7.07 2.59
CA ARG A 476 -12.31 -8.36 3.27
C ARG A 476 -13.51 -8.86 4.07
N HIS A 477 -14.53 -8.01 4.23
CA HIS A 477 -15.66 -8.20 5.15
C HIS A 477 -16.98 -8.09 4.38
N SER A 478 -17.19 -8.95 3.39
CA SER A 478 -18.35 -8.87 2.49
C SER A 478 -19.70 -8.85 3.22
N LYS A 479 -19.79 -9.54 4.37
CA LYS A 479 -20.98 -9.57 5.24
C LYS A 479 -21.37 -8.22 5.86
N TYR A 480 -20.51 -7.20 5.78
CA TYR A 480 -20.77 -5.86 6.31
C TYR A 480 -21.22 -4.85 5.26
N TYR A 481 -21.21 -5.18 3.96
CA TYR A 481 -21.59 -4.25 2.89
C TYR A 481 -22.99 -3.64 3.07
N ASN A 482 -23.94 -4.39 3.64
CA ASN A 482 -25.32 -3.93 3.85
C ASN A 482 -25.61 -3.57 5.33
N LYS A 483 -24.58 -3.45 6.17
CA LYS A 483 -24.73 -3.12 7.59
C LYS A 483 -24.53 -1.63 7.82
N SER A 484 -25.22 -1.09 8.83
CA SER A 484 -25.03 0.29 9.26
C SER A 484 -23.63 0.51 9.87
N ALA A 485 -23.13 1.73 9.69
CA ALA A 485 -21.81 2.16 10.12
C ALA A 485 -21.87 3.58 10.70
N ASN A 486 -20.91 3.93 11.55
CA ASN A 486 -20.84 5.20 12.26
C ASN A 486 -19.45 5.84 12.18
N TYR A 487 -19.38 7.12 12.52
CA TYR A 487 -18.11 7.86 12.60
C TYR A 487 -17.49 7.72 13.99
N ASN A 488 -16.32 7.10 14.07
CA ASN A 488 -15.52 7.00 15.29
C ASN A 488 -14.27 7.88 15.17
N SER A 489 -13.83 8.47 16.27
CA SER A 489 -12.62 9.30 16.31
C SER A 489 -11.69 8.78 17.39
N TYR A 490 -10.50 8.36 16.97
CA TYR A 490 -9.44 7.87 17.85
C TYR A 490 -8.39 8.99 17.98
N TYR A 491 -8.26 9.52 19.19
CA TYR A 491 -7.27 10.54 19.52
C TYR A 491 -6.03 9.89 20.14
N TYR A 492 -4.86 10.35 19.73
CA TYR A 492 -3.60 10.04 20.39
C TYR A 492 -2.64 11.21 20.26
N ARG A 493 -1.85 11.46 21.31
CA ARG A 493 -0.75 12.43 21.27
C ARG A 493 0.52 11.71 20.83
N GLY A 494 1.06 12.09 19.68
CA GLY A 494 2.23 11.44 19.08
C GLY A 494 3.18 12.47 18.50
N ASN A 495 4.47 12.33 18.81
CA ASN A 495 5.54 13.15 18.22
C ASN A 495 5.27 14.66 18.40
N GLU A 496 4.93 15.08 19.62
CA GLU A 496 4.62 16.48 19.96
C GLU A 496 3.50 17.11 19.11
N GLY A 497 2.49 16.33 18.73
CA GLY A 497 1.28 16.84 18.11
C GLY A 497 0.06 16.00 18.46
N ASP A 498 -1.10 16.54 18.17
CA ASP A 498 -2.39 15.92 18.42
C ASP A 498 -2.90 15.26 17.13
N ASP A 499 -2.87 13.93 17.08
CA ASP A 499 -3.32 13.15 15.93
C ASP A 499 -4.75 12.62 16.19
N TYR A 500 -5.60 12.76 15.17
CA TYR A 500 -6.97 12.26 15.13
C TYR A 500 -7.13 11.31 13.95
N PHE A 501 -7.39 10.04 14.23
CA PHE A 501 -7.82 9.07 13.24
C PHE A 501 -9.34 8.97 13.27
N ILE A 502 -10.00 9.54 12.26
CA ILE A 502 -11.46 9.55 12.17
C ILE A 502 -11.86 8.48 11.14
N ALA A 503 -12.57 7.46 11.58
CA ALA A 503 -12.98 6.31 10.80
C ALA A 503 -14.50 6.30 10.58
N TYR A 504 -14.93 5.87 9.41
CA TYR A 504 -16.30 5.41 9.17
C TYR A 504 -16.28 3.88 9.12
N GLU A 505 -16.82 3.25 10.15
CA GLU A 505 -16.67 1.81 10.42
C GLU A 505 -17.96 1.21 10.98
N SER A 506 -18.07 -0.11 10.96
CA SER A 506 -19.19 -0.82 11.58
C SER A 506 -19.26 -0.54 13.07
N TYR A 507 -20.44 -0.70 13.68
CA TYR A 507 -20.62 -0.47 15.12
C TYR A 507 -19.72 -1.33 16.02
N ASP A 508 -19.36 -2.54 15.56
CA ASP A 508 -18.41 -3.43 16.23
C ASP A 508 -16.94 -3.17 15.85
N ALA A 509 -16.67 -2.11 15.09
CA ALA A 509 -15.39 -1.69 14.55
C ALA A 509 -14.64 -2.73 13.70
N LYS A 510 -15.25 -3.86 13.34
CA LYS A 510 -14.61 -4.95 12.58
C LYS A 510 -14.43 -4.63 11.09
N ALA A 511 -15.30 -3.81 10.52
CA ALA A 511 -15.26 -3.44 9.11
C ALA A 511 -15.11 -1.92 8.93
N LEU A 512 -14.09 -1.51 8.18
CA LEU A 512 -13.70 -0.13 7.93
C LEU A 512 -14.01 0.25 6.48
N PHE A 513 -14.88 1.25 6.32
CA PHE A 513 -15.33 1.74 5.00
C PHE A 513 -14.49 2.92 4.50
N GLY A 514 -13.91 3.70 5.41
CA GLY A 514 -12.99 4.78 5.07
C GLY A 514 -12.50 5.51 6.32
N PHE A 515 -11.44 6.30 6.17
CA PHE A 515 -10.88 7.08 7.28
C PHE A 515 -10.19 8.36 6.79
N ILE A 516 -9.97 9.28 7.72
CA ILE A 516 -9.16 10.48 7.53
C ILE A 516 -8.18 10.66 8.70
N ARG A 517 -6.94 11.03 8.40
CA ARG A 517 -5.89 11.34 9.37
C ARG A 517 -5.74 12.85 9.47
N LEU A 518 -6.13 13.42 10.60
CA LEU A 518 -5.96 14.84 10.89
C LEU A 518 -4.89 15.00 11.97
N ARG A 519 -3.92 15.88 11.73
CA ARG A 519 -2.93 16.30 12.73
C ARG A 519 -3.11 17.77 13.05
N ILE A 520 -3.01 18.10 14.33
CA ILE A 520 -2.84 19.46 14.84
C ILE A 520 -1.42 19.57 15.39
N VAL A 521 -0.62 20.46 14.79
CA VAL A 521 0.78 20.67 15.18
C VAL A 521 0.82 21.56 16.41
N ASP A 522 1.68 21.22 17.38
CA ASP A 522 1.92 22.04 18.56
C ASP A 522 2.57 23.37 18.17
N SER A 523 2.01 24.49 18.64
CA SER A 523 2.48 25.82 18.29
C SER A 523 3.86 26.14 18.88
N ALA A 524 4.19 25.60 20.06
CA ALA A 524 5.48 25.82 20.69
C ALA A 524 6.61 25.04 20.01
N ASN A 525 6.24 23.94 19.36
CA ASN A 525 7.15 22.88 18.93
C ASN A 525 6.91 22.53 17.45
N ASN A 526 6.80 23.56 16.62
CA ASN A 526 6.40 23.42 15.22
C ASN A 526 7.60 23.24 14.27
N MET A 527 7.72 22.06 13.62
CA MET A 527 8.76 21.79 12.61
C MET A 527 8.32 22.02 11.15
N THR A 528 7.22 22.74 10.94
CA THR A 528 6.67 23.02 9.61
C THR A 528 7.58 23.94 8.81
N ILE A 529 8.00 23.48 7.62
CA ILE A 529 8.82 24.27 6.68
C ILE A 529 7.95 24.99 5.64
N PHE A 530 6.80 24.41 5.28
CA PHE A 530 5.87 25.00 4.32
C PHE A 530 5.01 26.05 5.01
N SER A 531 5.20 27.33 4.67
CA SER A 531 4.48 28.45 5.28
C SER A 531 2.95 28.27 5.26
N ILE A 532 2.43 27.68 4.18
CA ILE A 532 1.00 27.44 4.00
C ILE A 532 0.38 26.49 5.04
N LEU A 533 1.17 25.61 5.66
CA LEU A 533 0.71 24.63 6.65
C LEU A 533 0.64 25.21 8.07
N LYS A 534 1.29 26.35 8.33
CA LYS A 534 1.33 26.97 9.67
C LYS A 534 -0.08 27.36 10.13
N ASN A 535 -0.38 27.10 11.40
CA ASN A 535 -1.67 27.42 12.04
C ASN A 535 -2.90 26.80 11.33
N ARG A 536 -2.74 25.62 10.74
CA ARG A 536 -3.82 24.87 10.08
C ARG A 536 -3.89 23.43 10.60
N GLY A 537 -5.08 22.85 10.49
CA GLY A 537 -5.23 21.39 10.60
C GLY A 537 -4.61 20.71 9.38
N LEU A 538 -3.90 19.60 9.59
CA LEU A 538 -3.17 18.90 8.54
C LEU A 538 -3.84 17.55 8.25
N ILE A 539 -4.53 17.44 7.11
CA ILE A 539 -5.04 16.15 6.62
C ILE A 539 -3.91 15.43 5.89
N ARG A 540 -3.38 14.39 6.55
CA ARG A 540 -2.25 13.58 6.07
C ARG A 540 -2.68 12.44 5.17
N GLU A 541 -3.93 12.02 5.28
CA GLU A 541 -4.53 10.97 4.44
C GLU A 541 -6.05 11.05 4.50
N LEU A 542 -6.71 10.94 3.36
CA LEU A 542 -8.12 10.59 3.24
C LEU A 542 -8.20 9.34 2.36
N HIS A 543 -8.76 8.26 2.91
CA HIS A 543 -8.88 7.00 2.19
C HIS A 543 -10.29 6.45 2.31
N ILE A 544 -10.94 6.23 1.17
CA ILE A 544 -12.24 5.57 1.09
C ILE A 544 -12.05 4.25 0.40
N TYR A 545 -12.39 3.16 1.08
CA TYR A 545 -12.39 1.86 0.47
C TYR A 545 -13.54 1.81 -0.53
N GLY A 546 -13.19 1.64 -1.81
CA GLY A 546 -14.18 1.58 -2.87
C GLY A 546 -15.10 0.37 -2.70
N THR A 547 -16.25 0.43 -3.36
CA THR A 547 -16.98 -0.77 -3.75
C THR A 547 -16.10 -1.54 -4.73
N THR A 548 -15.19 -2.37 -4.23
CA THR A 548 -14.91 -3.59 -4.99
C THR A 548 -16.27 -4.24 -5.12
N THR A 549 -16.84 -4.22 -6.32
CA THR A 549 -18.07 -4.93 -6.61
C THR A 549 -17.77 -6.38 -6.27
N ALA A 550 -18.21 -6.79 -5.08
CA ALA A 550 -18.32 -8.19 -4.75
C ALA A 550 -19.16 -8.79 -5.87
N VAL A 551 -18.77 -9.95 -6.38
CA VAL A 551 -19.56 -10.62 -7.40
C VAL A 551 -20.98 -10.88 -6.85
N SER A 552 -21.08 -10.98 -5.51
CA SER A 552 -22.31 -11.05 -4.73
C SER A 552 -23.21 -9.80 -4.71
N SER A 553 -22.73 -8.62 -5.17
CA SER A 553 -23.44 -7.34 -5.05
C SER A 553 -23.96 -6.83 -6.41
N PHE A 554 -24.20 -7.73 -7.37
CA PHE A 554 -24.65 -7.36 -8.72
C PHE A 554 -26.12 -6.91 -8.80
N SER A 555 -26.85 -6.93 -7.68
CA SER A 555 -28.10 -6.20 -7.58
C SER A 555 -27.83 -4.70 -7.84
N LYS A 556 -28.74 -4.00 -8.54
CA LYS A 556 -28.68 -2.56 -8.89
C LYS A 556 -28.43 -1.58 -7.72
N ASN A 557 -28.21 -2.07 -6.50
CA ASN A 557 -27.93 -1.33 -5.28
C ASN A 557 -26.47 -1.55 -4.84
N GLY A 558 -25.50 -1.14 -5.65
CA GLY A 558 -24.12 -0.98 -5.18
C GLY A 558 -24.11 -0.06 -3.95
N CYS A 559 -23.89 -0.64 -2.77
CA CYS A 559 -23.89 -0.10 -1.41
C CYS A 559 -24.25 1.38 -1.18
N GLN A 560 -25.19 1.56 -0.24
CA GLN A 560 -25.76 2.75 0.41
C GLN A 560 -24.79 3.82 0.96
N HIS A 561 -23.49 3.80 0.65
CA HIS A 561 -22.48 4.65 1.30
C HIS A 561 -21.87 5.71 0.37
N THR A 562 -22.70 6.35 -0.46
CA THR A 562 -22.28 7.57 -1.16
C THR A 562 -22.08 8.70 -0.15
N GLY A 563 -20.98 9.44 -0.26
CA GLY A 563 -20.73 10.61 0.59
C GLY A 563 -19.88 10.38 1.85
N ILE A 564 -19.36 9.18 2.13
CA ILE A 564 -18.45 8.94 3.28
C ILE A 564 -17.30 9.95 3.28
N GLY A 565 -16.61 10.12 2.15
CA GLY A 565 -15.48 11.03 2.05
C GLY A 565 -15.85 12.50 2.27
N LYS A 566 -17.09 12.91 1.99
CA LYS A 566 -17.59 14.25 2.33
C LYS A 566 -17.78 14.37 3.84
N GLY A 567 -18.39 13.36 4.47
CA GLY A 567 -18.60 13.35 5.92
C GLY A 567 -17.31 13.33 6.73
N LEU A 568 -16.33 12.53 6.32
CA LEU A 568 -15.00 12.50 6.95
C LEU A 568 -14.30 13.87 6.86
N LEU A 569 -14.34 14.51 5.70
CA LEU A 569 -13.81 15.87 5.54
C LEU A 569 -14.51 16.86 6.45
N SER A 570 -15.85 16.86 6.49
CA SER A 570 -16.60 17.74 7.38
C SER A 570 -16.28 17.51 8.86
N TYR A 571 -16.03 16.26 9.27
CA TYR A 571 -15.62 15.95 10.63
C TYR A 571 -14.22 16.51 10.95
N ALA A 572 -13.27 16.37 10.01
CA ALA A 572 -11.93 16.93 10.16
C ALA A 572 -11.92 18.47 10.17
N GLU A 573 -12.70 19.11 9.30
CA GLU A 573 -12.91 20.56 9.30
C GLU A 573 -13.46 21.03 10.65
N ARG A 574 -14.48 20.34 11.17
CA ARG A 574 -15.03 20.64 12.50
C ARG A 574 -13.98 20.49 13.60
N LYS A 575 -13.25 19.38 13.65
CA LYS A 575 -12.19 19.15 14.64
C LYS A 575 -11.09 20.21 14.57
N THR A 576 -10.75 20.68 13.38
CA THR A 576 -9.79 21.77 13.18
C THR A 576 -10.31 23.08 13.78
N MET A 577 -11.59 23.43 13.55
CA MET A 577 -12.22 24.62 14.13
C MET A 577 -12.40 24.51 15.65
N GLU A 578 -12.70 23.33 16.19
CA GLU A 578 -12.77 23.07 17.64
C GLU A 578 -11.42 23.34 18.33
N ASN A 579 -10.31 23.19 17.60
CA ASN A 579 -8.95 23.54 18.07
C ASN A 579 -8.58 25.02 17.82
N GLY A 580 -9.53 25.86 17.38
CA GLY A 580 -9.33 27.29 17.18
C GLY A 580 -8.53 27.66 15.93
N LEU A 581 -8.36 26.72 14.99
CA LEU A 581 -7.62 26.98 13.75
C LEU A 581 -8.55 27.48 12.65
N TYR A 582 -8.07 28.47 11.88
CA TYR A 582 -8.83 29.17 10.85
C TYR A 582 -8.68 28.58 9.45
N GLY A 583 -8.06 27.40 9.34
CA GLY A 583 -7.93 26.73 8.07
C GLY A 583 -7.39 25.32 8.18
N ILE A 584 -7.48 24.61 7.08
CA ILE A 584 -7.08 23.21 6.95
C ILE A 584 -6.31 23.03 5.64
N ALA A 585 -5.30 22.17 5.66
CA ALA A 585 -4.48 21.82 4.51
C ALA A 585 -4.46 20.30 4.33
N VAL A 586 -4.38 19.85 3.08
CA VAL A 586 -4.39 18.44 2.70
C VAL A 586 -3.17 18.15 1.85
N ILE A 587 -2.40 17.12 2.24
CA ILE A 587 -1.47 16.50 1.32
C ILE A 587 -2.27 15.64 0.34
N SER A 588 -2.21 15.98 -0.95
CA SER A 588 -2.98 15.30 -1.99
C SER A 588 -2.02 14.79 -3.06
N GLY A 589 -2.31 13.59 -3.57
CA GLY A 589 -1.76 13.18 -4.85
C GLY A 589 -2.36 14.03 -5.97
N GLU A 590 -1.60 14.16 -7.05
CA GLU A 590 -1.92 15.06 -8.16
C GLU A 590 -3.22 14.67 -8.86
N GLY A 591 -3.40 13.37 -9.11
CA GLY A 591 -4.58 12.83 -9.77
C GLY A 591 -5.89 12.89 -8.98
N VAL A 592 -5.90 13.42 -7.75
CA VAL A 592 -7.12 13.54 -6.91
C VAL A 592 -7.40 14.97 -6.43
N LYS A 593 -6.64 15.98 -6.85
CA LYS A 593 -6.86 17.37 -6.44
C LYS A 593 -8.25 17.91 -6.80
N THR A 594 -8.77 17.53 -7.97
CA THR A 594 -10.12 17.90 -8.44
C THR A 594 -11.25 17.46 -7.51
N TYR A 595 -11.04 16.40 -6.71
CA TYR A 595 -12.00 15.98 -5.68
C TYR A 595 -12.14 17.03 -4.57
N TYR A 596 -11.03 17.66 -4.18
CA TYR A 596 -11.00 18.70 -3.14
C TYR A 596 -11.46 20.06 -3.68
N GLU A 597 -11.10 20.41 -4.92
CA GLU A 597 -11.53 21.65 -5.58
C GLU A 597 -13.06 21.78 -5.61
N LYS A 598 -13.75 20.69 -5.98
CA LYS A 598 -15.23 20.61 -5.96
C LYS A 598 -15.85 20.82 -4.55
N ARG A 599 -15.04 20.83 -3.49
CA ARG A 599 -15.44 20.99 -2.08
C ARG A 599 -14.93 22.31 -1.47
N GLY A 600 -14.47 23.24 -2.31
CA GLY A 600 -14.03 24.58 -1.90
C GLY A 600 -12.59 24.65 -1.40
N TYR A 601 -11.77 23.65 -1.72
CA TYR A 601 -10.32 23.74 -1.52
C TYR A 601 -9.66 24.36 -2.74
N ARG A 602 -8.52 25.02 -2.55
CA ARG A 602 -7.67 25.57 -3.62
C ARG A 602 -6.26 25.03 -3.50
N GLU A 603 -5.59 24.85 -4.63
CA GLU A 603 -4.20 24.39 -4.65
C GLU A 603 -3.25 25.56 -4.35
N VAL A 604 -2.37 25.38 -3.35
CA VAL A 604 -1.32 26.33 -2.98
C VAL A 604 -0.09 25.53 -2.55
N ASP A 605 1.08 25.83 -3.11
CA ASP A 605 2.35 25.17 -2.79
C ASP A 605 2.28 23.64 -2.77
N THR A 606 1.59 23.05 -3.75
CA THR A 606 1.31 21.60 -3.91
C THR A 606 0.28 20.99 -2.94
N PHE A 607 -0.24 21.76 -1.97
CA PHE A 607 -1.26 21.31 -1.01
C PHE A 607 -2.65 21.81 -1.41
N MET A 608 -3.70 21.10 -0.97
CA MET A 608 -5.08 21.59 -1.09
C MET A 608 -5.47 22.28 0.21
N VAL A 609 -5.88 23.55 0.13
CA VAL A 609 -6.10 24.40 1.30
C VAL A 609 -7.52 24.93 1.30
N LYS A 610 -8.12 25.02 2.49
CA LYS A 610 -9.40 25.68 2.73
C LYS A 610 -9.31 26.56 3.97
N ASP A 611 -9.81 27.77 3.84
CA ASP A 611 -9.90 28.78 4.90
C ASP A 611 -11.31 28.74 5.51
N PHE A 612 -11.41 29.04 6.81
CA PHE A 612 -12.67 29.08 7.55
C PHE A 612 -13.02 30.50 7.96
N TRP A 613 -14.32 30.79 8.04
CA TRP A 613 -14.80 32.10 8.45
C TRP A 613 -14.66 32.27 9.96
N PHE A 614 -14.31 33.49 10.40
CA PHE A 614 -14.08 33.80 11.80
C PHE A 614 -15.20 33.32 12.73
N TRP A 615 -16.46 33.64 12.38
CA TRP A 615 -17.63 33.26 13.16
C TRP A 615 -17.85 31.75 13.27
N GLN A 616 -17.50 30.98 12.24
CA GLN A 616 -17.60 29.52 12.27
C GLN A 616 -16.60 28.92 13.26
N VAL A 617 -15.34 29.37 13.18
CA VAL A 617 -14.28 28.94 14.09
C VAL A 617 -14.64 29.30 15.52
N TRP A 618 -15.03 30.55 15.76
CA TRP A 618 -15.42 31.04 17.09
C TRP A 618 -16.57 30.23 17.68
N PHE A 619 -17.60 29.93 16.89
CA PHE A 619 -18.73 29.11 17.32
C PHE A 619 -18.29 27.69 17.76
N TYR A 620 -17.53 26.98 16.92
CA TYR A 620 -17.09 25.62 17.25
C TYR A 620 -16.08 25.58 18.39
N TYR A 621 -15.15 26.54 18.44
CA TYR A 621 -14.18 26.68 19.51
C TYR A 621 -14.85 26.96 20.86
N LEU A 622 -15.74 27.95 20.93
CA LEU A 622 -16.44 28.28 22.18
C LEU A 622 -17.33 27.11 22.63
N ARG A 623 -18.06 26.49 21.71
CA ARG A 623 -18.85 25.28 22.00
C ARG A 623 -17.98 24.18 22.59
N ALA A 624 -16.82 23.90 22.01
CA ALA A 624 -15.90 22.89 22.53
C ALA A 624 -15.39 23.25 23.94
N LYS A 625 -15.02 24.51 24.18
CA LYS A 625 -14.60 24.99 25.50
C LYS A 625 -15.70 24.90 26.55
N ILE A 626 -16.93 25.26 26.21
CA ILE A 626 -18.09 25.13 27.11
C ILE A 626 -18.31 23.66 27.48
N ILE A 627 -18.28 22.74 26.49
CA ILE A 627 -18.42 21.30 26.75
C ILE A 627 -17.34 20.82 27.71
N ILE A 628 -16.07 21.17 27.47
CA ILE A 628 -14.96 20.80 28.36
C ILE A 628 -15.19 21.35 29.77
N MET A 629 -15.60 22.61 29.90
CA MET A 629 -15.88 23.24 31.19
C MET A 629 -16.99 22.51 31.96
N VAL A 630 -18.08 22.15 31.28
CA VAL A 630 -19.19 21.38 31.86
C VAL A 630 -18.73 19.98 32.27
N CYS A 631 -17.93 19.29 31.45
CA CYS A 631 -17.38 17.98 31.79
C CYS A 631 -16.45 18.03 33.01
N VAL A 632 -15.55 19.02 33.09
CA VAL A 632 -14.65 19.21 34.24
C VAL A 632 -15.44 19.55 35.50
N PHE A 633 -16.47 20.38 35.39
CA PHE A 633 -17.36 20.70 36.50
C PHE A 633 -18.08 19.45 37.03
N ASN A 634 -18.68 18.65 36.15
CA ASN A 634 -19.33 17.40 36.53
C ASN A 634 -18.33 16.41 37.16
N LEU A 635 -17.14 16.23 36.58
CA LEU A 635 -16.12 15.35 37.13
C LEU A 635 -15.71 15.78 38.55
N ARG A 636 -15.48 17.09 38.77
CA ARG A 636 -15.19 17.62 40.10
C ARG A 636 -16.33 17.37 41.08
N PHE A 637 -17.57 17.58 40.65
CA PHE A 637 -18.76 17.33 41.47
C PHE A 637 -18.84 15.86 41.91
N TYR A 638 -18.66 14.90 40.98
CA TYR A 638 -18.63 13.47 41.30
C TYR A 638 -17.48 13.11 42.25
N ILE A 639 -16.27 13.64 42.04
CA ILE A 639 -15.14 13.42 42.94
C ILE A 639 -15.46 13.94 44.35
N THR A 640 -16.06 15.13 44.48
CA THR A 640 -16.45 15.68 45.78
C THR A 640 -17.48 14.80 46.49
N ILE A 641 -18.49 14.29 45.78
CA ILE A 641 -19.46 13.33 46.36
C ILE A 641 -18.74 12.07 46.84
N LEU A 642 -17.83 11.52 46.03
CA LEU A 642 -17.11 10.28 46.35
C LEU A 642 -16.21 10.46 47.58
N VAL A 643 -15.56 11.62 47.71
CA VAL A 643 -14.79 12.01 48.90
C VAL A 643 -15.70 12.18 50.12
N LEU A 644 -16.86 12.84 49.99
CA LEU A 644 -17.83 12.98 51.09
C LEU A 644 -18.36 11.62 51.57
N MET A 645 -18.67 10.71 50.65
CA MET A 645 -19.07 9.34 51.00
C MET A 645 -17.95 8.58 51.72
N LEU A 646 -16.70 8.70 51.26
CA LEU A 646 -15.53 8.12 51.94
C LEU A 646 -15.35 8.68 53.36
N VAL A 647 -15.53 9.99 53.55
CA VAL A 647 -15.46 10.63 54.87
C VAL A 647 -16.59 10.13 55.77
N LEU A 648 -17.83 10.02 55.27
CA LEU A 648 -18.95 9.48 56.04
C LEU A 648 -18.71 8.03 56.47
N VAL A 649 -18.22 7.18 55.58
CA VAL A 649 -17.86 5.79 55.90
C VAL A 649 -16.75 5.72 56.96
N LEU A 650 -15.75 6.61 56.89
CA LEU A 650 -14.68 6.68 57.89
C LEU A 650 -15.17 7.21 59.25
N VAL A 651 -16.16 8.12 59.26
CA VAL A 651 -16.78 8.63 60.49
C VAL A 651 -17.72 7.60 61.12
N GLU A 652 -18.41 6.77 60.35
CA GLU A 652 -19.21 5.65 60.88
C GLU A 652 -18.36 4.47 61.38
N ALA A 653 -17.13 4.33 60.90
CA ALA A 653 -16.22 3.24 61.26
C ALA A 653 -15.29 3.54 62.46
N GLY A 654 -15.27 4.77 62.97
CA GLY A 654 -14.49 5.20 64.14
C GLY A 654 -15.40 5.60 65.28
#